data_AF-A0A6J1UJE5-F1
#
_entry.id   AF-A0A6J1UJE5-F1
#
_cell.length_a   1.000
_cell.length_b   1.000
_cell.length_c   1.000
_cell.angle_alpha   90.00
_cell.angle_beta   90.00
_cell.angle_gamma   90.00
#
_symmetry.space_group_name_H-M   'P 1'
#
loop_
_entity.id
_entity.type
_entity.pdbx_description
1 polymer ?
#
loop_
_entity_poly.entity_id
_entity_poly.type
_entity_poly.pdbx_seq_one_letter_code
_entity_poly.pdbx_strand_id
1 'polypeptide(L)'
;MWGMEFRCQEREREPRVGRFLQPAGEGKAQLRAMESHEQHRRTPQSPRGPHELYFKTLAKQKQKEVMEKNGNNRKLRVCVATCNRADYSKLAPIMFGLKAEAQFFELDIVVLGSHLIDDYGLKGSPHLMATIVRGEDEAAMVESVGLALVKLPDVLNRLKPDIMIVHGDRFDALALATSAALMNIRILHIEGGEVSGTIDDSIRHAITKLAHYHVCCTRSAEQHLISMCEDHDRILLAGCPSYDKLLSAKNKDYMSIIRMWLGEGVKPKEYIIALQHPVTTDIKHSVKMFELTLDALISFNKRTLILFPNIDAGSKEMVRVMRKKGIEHHPNFRAVKNVPFDQFIQLLAHAGCMIGNSSCGVREVGAFGTPVINLGTRQIGRETGENVLHVRDADSQDKILQALHIQFGKQYPCSKIYGDGNAVPRILKFLKSIDLEEPLQKKFCFPTVKESISQDIDHILETQSALAVDLGGTNLRVAIVSMKGEIVKKYIQLNPKTYEDRIELILKMCIEAASEAVDLNCRILGVGISTGGRVDPQEGVVLHSTKLIQEWNAIDLRTPISDALHLPVWVDNDGNCAALAERKFGHGKGVEDFITVITGTGIGGGIIHQNELIHGSSFCAAELGHIVVAMDGPQCLCGNHGCIEAYASGTALQREAKKLHDDDSLLIGDMSMKKEEIITAAHLIQAAKLGNTKADNIVRTGKTYKPKTEIFIRMLASGKYCYCGLILVCFCYKTIPKIGLLLLLIIILTFLWKCKERGKNRPGKIRRDRCEKNIVRSAENHLKCNCAKL
;
A
#
# COMPACT_ATOMS: atom_id res chain seq x y z
N MET A 1 -0.72 55.00 -4.62
CA MET A 1 -1.08 55.92 -3.52
C MET A 1 -2.53 55.68 -3.15
N TRP A 2 -2.88 55.87 -1.87
CA TRP A 2 -4.11 55.47 -1.16
C TRP A 2 -4.00 54.15 -0.41
N GLY A 3 -3.40 54.24 0.78
CA GLY A 3 -3.73 53.39 1.91
C GLY A 3 -4.77 54.10 2.79
N MET A 4 -5.59 53.32 3.49
CA MET A 4 -6.41 53.81 4.60
C MET A 4 -6.36 52.80 5.74
N GLU A 5 -5.78 53.27 6.86
CA GLU A 5 -5.77 52.67 8.19
C GLU A 5 -7.18 52.65 8.81
N PHE A 6 -7.48 51.63 9.61
CA PHE A 6 -8.52 51.73 10.64
C PHE A 6 -7.93 51.26 11.98
N ARG A 7 -7.89 52.18 12.95
CA ARG A 7 -7.53 51.93 14.35
C ARG A 7 -8.75 51.47 15.17
N CYS A 8 -8.48 50.62 16.15
CA CYS A 8 -9.34 50.19 17.24
C CYS A 8 -9.96 51.33 18.04
N GLN A 9 -11.20 51.12 18.51
CA GLN A 9 -11.64 51.56 19.83
C GLN A 9 -12.49 50.47 20.49
N GLU A 10 -12.04 50.04 21.67
CA GLU A 10 -12.76 49.22 22.65
C GLU A 10 -13.91 50.01 23.29
N ARG A 11 -14.97 49.31 23.70
CA ARG A 11 -15.75 49.64 24.90
C ARG A 11 -16.57 48.45 25.39
N GLU A 12 -16.34 48.11 26.64
CA GLU A 12 -16.99 47.13 27.49
C GLU A 12 -18.47 47.48 27.79
N ARG A 13 -19.28 46.47 28.12
CA ARG A 13 -20.22 46.44 29.27
C ARG A 13 -21.02 45.13 29.34
N GLU A 14 -20.86 44.40 30.45
CA GLU A 14 -21.78 43.38 30.97
C GLU A 14 -23.12 44.00 31.42
N PRO A 15 -24.18 43.20 31.66
CA PRO A 15 -24.56 42.99 33.06
C PRO A 15 -25.08 41.58 33.44
N ARG A 16 -25.06 41.36 34.76
CA ARG A 16 -25.36 40.13 35.52
C ARG A 16 -26.85 39.88 35.81
N VAL A 17 -27.20 38.59 35.80
CA VAL A 17 -27.99 37.77 36.76
C VAL A 17 -29.11 38.40 37.59
N GLY A 18 -30.31 37.79 37.49
CA GLY A 18 -31.37 37.81 38.53
C GLY A 18 -32.18 36.50 38.54
N ARG A 19 -32.22 35.82 39.69
CA ARG A 19 -32.98 34.60 40.02
C ARG A 19 -34.43 34.91 40.39
N PHE A 20 -35.40 34.04 40.08
CA PHE A 20 -36.64 33.78 40.86
C PHE A 20 -37.18 32.39 40.46
N LEU A 21 -37.05 31.36 41.32
CA LEU A 21 -38.03 30.79 42.28
C LEU A 21 -39.12 29.89 41.65
N GLN A 22 -39.07 28.60 42.02
CA GLN A 22 -40.14 27.59 41.89
C GLN A 22 -41.22 27.79 42.97
N PRO A 23 -42.38 27.12 42.81
CA PRO A 23 -42.77 26.14 43.83
C PRO A 23 -43.34 24.81 43.28
N ALA A 24 -43.49 23.87 44.22
CA ALA A 24 -43.71 22.43 44.10
C ALA A 24 -45.19 21.96 44.17
N GLY A 25 -45.40 20.64 44.04
CA GLY A 25 -46.62 19.89 44.41
C GLY A 25 -47.07 18.89 43.34
N GLU A 26 -46.77 17.58 43.46
CA GLU A 26 -47.65 16.49 43.97
C GLU A 26 -48.88 16.21 43.08
N GLY A 27 -49.28 15.00 42.67
CA GLY A 27 -48.89 13.60 42.86
C GLY A 27 -49.95 12.69 42.19
N LYS A 28 -49.60 11.41 41.90
CA LYS A 28 -50.41 10.15 41.84
C LYS A 28 -51.80 10.16 41.13
N ALA A 29 -52.31 9.15 40.41
CA ALA A 29 -51.98 7.77 40.06
C ALA A 29 -53.09 7.24 39.09
N GLN A 30 -52.79 6.18 38.29
CA GLN A 30 -53.63 5.00 37.90
C GLN A 30 -55.07 5.20 37.32
N LEU A 31 -55.66 4.40 36.42
CA LEU A 31 -55.37 3.20 35.60
C LEU A 31 -56.64 2.95 34.74
N ARG A 32 -56.46 2.41 33.50
CA ARG A 32 -57.39 1.53 32.71
C ARG A 32 -58.70 2.13 32.16
N ALA A 33 -58.92 2.17 30.83
CA ALA A 33 -59.36 1.10 29.88
C ALA A 33 -60.74 1.56 29.33
N MET A 34 -61.18 1.46 28.08
CA MET A 34 -61.00 0.52 26.97
C MET A 34 -61.52 1.17 25.66
N GLU A 35 -60.94 0.75 24.52
CA GLU A 35 -61.54 0.61 23.16
C GLU A 35 -61.98 1.88 22.38
N SER A 36 -61.70 2.08 21.08
CA SER A 36 -61.43 1.15 19.98
C SER A 36 -60.70 1.84 18.79
N HIS A 37 -59.89 1.04 18.10
CA HIS A 37 -59.44 1.05 16.69
C HIS A 37 -59.46 2.32 15.82
N GLU A 38 -58.26 2.78 15.41
CA GLU A 38 -57.87 2.83 13.98
C GLU A 38 -56.34 2.94 13.82
N GLN A 39 -55.79 2.10 12.94
CA GLN A 39 -54.37 1.89 12.72
C GLN A 39 -53.75 3.02 11.88
N HIS A 40 -52.63 3.60 12.33
CA HIS A 40 -51.69 4.33 11.47
C HIS A 40 -50.33 3.64 11.48
N ARG A 41 -49.98 3.05 10.33
CA ARG A 41 -48.68 2.44 10.03
C ARG A 41 -47.57 3.49 10.12
N ARG A 42 -46.62 3.32 11.06
CA ARG A 42 -45.29 3.93 10.99
C ARG A 42 -44.41 3.10 10.07
N THR A 43 -43.85 3.72 9.03
CA THR A 43 -42.81 3.14 8.16
C THR A 43 -41.49 2.97 8.93
N PRO A 44 -40.74 1.86 8.76
CA PRO A 44 -39.48 1.64 9.47
C PRO A 44 -38.34 2.44 8.85
N GLN A 45 -37.49 3.02 9.70
CA GLN A 45 -36.15 3.47 9.30
C GLN A 45 -35.32 2.26 8.85
N SER A 46 -34.63 2.39 7.71
CA SER A 46 -33.70 1.38 7.21
C SER A 46 -32.57 1.12 8.22
N PRO A 47 -32.15 -0.14 8.45
CA PRO A 47 -31.04 -0.44 9.33
C PRO A 47 -29.73 0.06 8.70
N ARG A 48 -28.98 0.89 9.43
CA ARG A 48 -27.60 1.26 9.06
C ARG A 48 -26.72 0.01 9.16
N GLY A 49 -25.94 -0.26 8.13
CA GLY A 49 -25.13 -1.48 8.04
C GLY A 49 -24.01 -1.53 9.10
N PRO A 50 -23.65 -2.71 9.63
CA PRO A 50 -22.60 -2.89 10.64
C PRO A 50 -21.23 -2.35 10.20
N HIS A 51 -20.96 -2.31 8.89
CA HIS A 51 -19.74 -1.73 8.32
C HIS A 51 -19.61 -0.22 8.60
N GLU A 52 -20.70 0.56 8.53
CA GLU A 52 -20.64 2.03 8.63
C GLU A 52 -20.28 2.52 10.05
N LEU A 53 -20.61 1.73 11.09
CA LEU A 53 -20.21 1.99 12.47
C LEU A 53 -18.76 1.55 12.76
N TYR A 54 -18.32 0.43 12.19
CA TYR A 54 -16.95 -0.07 12.37
C TYR A 54 -15.91 0.92 11.80
N PHE A 55 -16.15 1.46 10.60
CA PHE A 55 -15.23 2.40 9.95
C PHE A 55 -15.19 3.79 10.57
N LYS A 56 -16.31 4.31 11.09
CA LYS A 56 -16.31 5.57 11.87
C LYS A 56 -15.49 5.50 13.15
N THR A 57 -15.36 4.29 13.71
CA THR A 57 -14.64 4.06 14.96
C THR A 57 -13.12 4.01 14.70
N LEU A 58 -12.69 3.36 13.61
CA LEU A 58 -11.30 3.35 13.15
C LEU A 58 -10.81 4.74 12.71
N ALA A 59 -11.62 5.51 11.97
CA ALA A 59 -11.27 6.87 11.55
C ALA A 59 -11.11 7.83 12.75
N LYS A 60 -11.93 7.65 13.80
CA LYS A 60 -11.80 8.42 15.05
C LYS A 60 -10.55 8.04 15.86
N GLN A 61 -10.13 6.77 15.82
CA GLN A 61 -8.92 6.33 16.53
C GLN A 61 -7.65 6.86 15.85
N LYS A 62 -7.54 6.79 14.51
CA LYS A 62 -6.43 7.40 13.76
C LYS A 62 -6.36 8.93 13.94
N GLN A 63 -7.49 9.63 13.97
CA GLN A 63 -7.52 11.09 14.22
C GLN A 63 -6.98 11.49 15.59
N LYS A 64 -7.14 10.63 16.61
CA LYS A 64 -6.67 10.92 17.97
C LYS A 64 -5.15 10.77 18.10
N GLU A 65 -4.56 9.79 17.40
CA GLU A 65 -3.11 9.54 17.41
C GLU A 65 -2.30 10.57 16.60
N VAL A 66 -2.87 11.16 15.55
CA VAL A 66 -2.19 12.19 14.74
C VAL A 66 -2.15 13.55 15.45
N MET A 67 -3.17 13.89 16.24
CA MET A 67 -3.19 15.18 16.96
C MET A 67 -2.22 15.25 18.15
N GLU A 68 -1.79 14.11 18.70
CA GLU A 68 -0.88 14.06 19.85
C GLU A 68 0.61 14.02 19.48
N LYS A 69 0.96 13.81 18.20
CA LYS A 69 2.38 13.63 17.76
C LYS A 69 3.11 14.86 17.23
N ASN A 70 2.43 15.96 16.89
CA ASN A 70 3.09 17.10 16.22
C ASN A 70 3.58 18.18 17.21
N GLY A 71 4.68 17.89 17.89
CA GLY A 71 5.47 18.83 18.70
C GLY A 71 6.37 19.78 17.89
N ASN A 72 6.16 19.94 16.57
CA ASN A 72 6.97 20.83 15.74
C ASN A 72 6.06 21.62 14.79
N ASN A 73 5.82 22.89 15.10
CA ASN A 73 4.78 23.72 14.48
C ASN A 73 5.24 24.30 13.12
N ARG A 74 5.63 23.43 12.17
CA ARG A 74 5.92 23.83 10.78
C ARG A 74 4.61 24.26 10.11
N LYS A 75 4.55 25.47 9.55
CA LYS A 75 3.41 25.93 8.75
C LYS A 75 3.36 25.17 7.43
N LEU A 76 2.15 24.83 6.98
CA LEU A 76 1.93 24.24 5.66
C LEU A 76 2.02 25.35 4.59
N ARG A 77 2.92 25.19 3.62
CA ARG A 77 3.12 26.15 2.54
C ARG A 77 2.18 25.82 1.39
N VAL A 78 1.17 26.66 1.19
CA VAL A 78 0.08 26.46 0.23
C VAL A 78 0.23 27.43 -0.93
N CYS A 79 0.44 26.88 -2.13
CA CYS A 79 0.37 27.67 -3.37
C CYS A 79 -1.04 27.58 -3.94
N VAL A 80 -1.68 28.72 -4.18
CA VAL A 80 -2.97 28.78 -4.89
C VAL A 80 -2.75 29.48 -6.23
N ALA A 81 -2.96 28.74 -7.31
CA ALA A 81 -2.87 29.28 -8.66
C ALA A 81 -4.27 29.61 -9.18
N THR A 82 -4.45 30.82 -9.71
CA THR A 82 -5.71 31.29 -10.29
C THR A 82 -5.48 31.79 -11.70
N CYS A 83 -6.34 31.39 -12.63
CA CYS A 83 -6.15 31.59 -14.08
C CYS A 83 -7.26 32.43 -14.69
N ASN A 84 -8.45 32.38 -14.10
CA ASN A 84 -9.66 33.02 -14.59
C ASN A 84 -10.59 33.41 -13.43
N ARG A 85 -11.47 34.39 -13.66
CA ARG A 85 -12.58 34.71 -12.73
C ARG A 85 -13.43 33.49 -12.31
N ALA A 86 -13.58 32.51 -13.20
CA ALA A 86 -14.40 31.32 -12.99
C ALA A 86 -13.85 30.46 -11.85
N ASP A 87 -12.53 30.29 -11.78
CA ASP A 87 -11.85 29.63 -10.67
C ASP A 87 -11.73 30.55 -9.45
N TYR A 88 -11.43 31.83 -9.66
CA TYR A 88 -11.22 32.78 -8.57
C TYR A 88 -12.47 32.94 -7.68
N SER A 89 -13.67 32.86 -8.26
CA SER A 89 -14.93 32.90 -7.47
C SER A 89 -15.04 31.78 -6.43
N LYS A 90 -14.32 30.67 -6.61
CA LYS A 90 -14.33 29.49 -5.73
C LYS A 90 -13.02 29.34 -4.95
N LEU A 91 -11.91 29.86 -5.47
CA LEU A 91 -10.63 29.86 -4.77
C LEU A 91 -10.53 31.01 -3.75
N ALA A 92 -11.12 32.18 -4.03
CA ALA A 92 -11.01 33.33 -3.14
C ALA A 92 -11.52 33.05 -1.70
N PRO A 93 -12.67 32.38 -1.48
CA PRO A 93 -13.08 31.98 -0.13
C PRO A 93 -12.03 31.14 0.61
N ILE A 94 -11.39 30.19 -0.09
CA ILE A 94 -10.32 29.36 0.47
C ILE A 94 -9.09 30.21 0.80
N MET A 95 -8.67 31.11 -0.10
CA MET A 95 -7.54 32.03 0.11
C MET A 95 -7.77 32.92 1.35
N PHE A 96 -9.00 33.44 1.54
CA PHE A 96 -9.34 34.21 2.74
C PHE A 96 -9.26 33.36 4.02
N GLY A 97 -9.73 32.11 3.97
CA GLY A 97 -9.62 31.16 5.08
C GLY A 97 -8.17 30.85 5.45
N LEU A 98 -7.32 30.55 4.46
CA LEU A 98 -5.89 30.31 4.65
C LEU A 98 -5.19 31.53 5.28
N LYS A 99 -5.48 32.73 4.78
CA LYS A 99 -4.92 33.97 5.29
C LYS A 99 -5.36 34.29 6.72
N ALA A 100 -6.60 33.96 7.08
CA ALA A 100 -7.12 34.17 8.44
C ALA A 100 -6.46 33.25 9.47
N GLU A 101 -5.90 32.11 9.04
CA GLU A 101 -5.23 31.12 9.89
C GLU A 101 -3.71 31.06 9.62
N ALA A 102 -3.06 32.22 9.52
CA ALA A 102 -1.64 32.37 9.22
C ALA A 102 -0.69 31.70 10.24
N GLN A 103 -1.19 31.26 11.40
CA GLN A 103 -0.44 30.46 12.35
C GLN A 103 -0.22 29.02 11.88
N PHE A 104 -1.08 28.50 10.99
CA PHE A 104 -0.99 27.14 10.44
C PHE A 104 -0.53 27.11 8.98
N PHE A 105 -0.79 28.19 8.22
CA PHE A 105 -0.56 28.24 6.78
C PHE A 105 0.35 29.40 6.35
N GLU A 106 1.16 29.16 5.32
CA GLU A 106 1.84 30.17 4.52
C GLU A 106 1.20 30.15 3.12
N LEU A 107 0.70 31.30 2.63
CA LEU A 107 -0.06 31.38 1.38
C LEU A 107 0.74 32.13 0.31
N ASP A 108 1.03 31.44 -0.79
CA ASP A 108 1.53 32.01 -2.02
C ASP A 108 0.45 32.01 -3.09
N ILE A 109 0.31 33.12 -3.83
CA ILE A 109 -0.69 33.27 -4.89
C ILE A 109 0.00 33.46 -6.24
N VAL A 110 -0.23 32.53 -7.15
CA VAL A 110 0.23 32.62 -8.54
C VAL A 110 -0.94 33.05 -9.42
N VAL A 111 -0.78 34.13 -10.17
CA VAL A 111 -1.79 34.65 -11.10
C VAL A 111 -1.30 34.45 -12.52
N LEU A 112 -2.05 33.70 -13.30
CA LEU A 112 -1.73 33.42 -14.70
C LEU A 112 -2.99 33.46 -15.58
N GLY A 113 -2.86 32.99 -16.82
CA GLY A 113 -3.99 32.81 -17.73
C GLY A 113 -4.68 34.12 -18.10
N SER A 114 -6.01 34.05 -18.19
CA SER A 114 -6.87 35.17 -18.59
C SER A 114 -6.86 36.37 -17.65
N HIS A 115 -6.38 36.25 -16.40
CA HIS A 115 -6.34 37.39 -15.48
C HIS A 115 -5.49 38.57 -15.98
N LEU A 116 -4.46 38.29 -16.79
CA LEU A 116 -3.49 39.29 -17.26
C LEU A 116 -3.81 39.87 -18.63
N ILE A 117 -4.88 39.41 -19.26
CA ILE A 117 -5.39 40.01 -20.49
C ILE A 117 -6.21 41.23 -20.07
N ASP A 118 -5.97 42.39 -20.70
CA ASP A 118 -6.60 43.69 -20.35
C ASP A 118 -8.13 43.65 -20.23
N ASP A 119 -8.72 42.59 -20.79
CA ASP A 119 -10.13 42.35 -20.87
C ASP A 119 -10.73 41.58 -19.67
N TYR A 120 -9.92 40.94 -18.80
CA TYR A 120 -10.43 39.83 -17.98
C TYR A 120 -9.98 39.68 -16.50
N GLY A 121 -9.06 40.46 -15.90
CA GLY A 121 -8.79 40.21 -14.47
C GLY A 121 -7.79 41.02 -13.63
N LEU A 122 -7.30 40.31 -12.60
CA LEU A 122 -6.62 40.79 -11.39
C LEU A 122 -5.13 41.11 -11.63
N LYS A 123 -4.69 42.34 -11.32
CA LYS A 123 -3.31 42.81 -11.55
C LYS A 123 -2.44 42.95 -10.28
N GLY A 124 -2.89 42.45 -9.12
CA GLY A 124 -2.32 42.79 -7.80
C GLY A 124 -1.42 41.76 -7.10
N SER A 125 -1.08 40.62 -7.72
CA SER A 125 -0.21 39.60 -7.11
C SER A 125 1.28 39.83 -7.43
N PRO A 126 2.23 39.50 -6.53
CA PRO A 126 3.67 39.54 -6.83
C PRO A 126 4.13 38.48 -7.85
N HIS A 127 3.34 37.44 -8.12
CA HIS A 127 3.68 36.36 -9.04
C HIS A 127 2.74 36.33 -10.24
N LEU A 128 2.97 37.25 -11.19
CA LEU A 128 2.19 37.38 -12.42
C LEU A 128 2.90 36.65 -13.57
N MET A 129 2.17 35.80 -14.29
CA MET A 129 2.72 35.02 -15.40
C MET A 129 1.78 35.07 -16.61
N ALA A 130 2.17 35.75 -17.68
CA ALA A 130 1.42 35.73 -18.93
C ALA A 130 1.60 34.37 -19.62
N THR A 131 0.54 33.55 -19.63
CA THR A 131 0.57 32.18 -20.17
C THR A 131 -0.38 31.96 -21.35
N ILE A 132 -1.15 32.97 -21.75
CA ILE A 132 -2.06 32.86 -22.90
C ILE A 132 -1.34 33.27 -24.18
N VAL A 133 -1.34 32.38 -25.16
CA VAL A 133 -0.99 32.68 -26.55
C VAL A 133 -2.21 33.21 -27.29
N ARG A 134 -2.03 34.24 -28.10
CA ARG A 134 -3.12 34.87 -28.88
C ARG A 134 -3.42 34.05 -30.13
N GLY A 135 -4.70 33.91 -30.46
CA GLY A 135 -5.22 33.16 -31.60
C GLY A 135 -6.71 32.85 -31.41
N GLU A 136 -7.10 32.56 -30.15
CA GLU A 136 -8.48 32.29 -29.74
C GLU A 136 -9.14 31.15 -30.53
N ASP A 137 -8.31 30.20 -30.93
CA ASP A 137 -8.62 28.92 -31.58
C ASP A 137 -8.03 27.76 -30.74
N GLU A 138 -8.23 26.53 -31.21
CA GLU A 138 -7.78 25.32 -30.54
C GLU A 138 -6.25 25.24 -30.45
N ALA A 139 -5.53 25.70 -31.47
CA ALA A 139 -4.07 25.71 -31.50
C ALA A 139 -3.49 26.64 -30.41
N ALA A 140 -3.99 27.87 -30.32
CA ALA A 140 -3.57 28.83 -29.31
C ALA A 140 -3.89 28.35 -27.88
N MET A 141 -4.99 27.61 -27.70
CA MET A 141 -5.32 26.98 -26.41
C MET A 141 -4.25 25.96 -25.99
N VAL A 142 -3.81 25.10 -26.90
CA VAL A 142 -2.74 24.10 -26.64
C VAL A 142 -1.40 24.79 -26.41
N GLU A 143 -1.05 25.79 -27.21
CA GLU A 143 0.18 26.57 -27.02
C GLU A 143 0.20 27.30 -25.67
N SER A 144 -0.97 27.77 -25.20
CA SER A 144 -1.11 28.38 -23.86
C SER A 144 -0.82 27.39 -22.73
N VAL A 145 -1.22 26.13 -22.87
CA VAL A 145 -0.86 25.04 -21.93
C VAL A 145 0.65 24.84 -21.94
N GLY A 146 1.27 24.74 -23.12
CA GLY A 146 2.72 24.63 -23.25
C GLY A 146 3.47 25.81 -22.62
N LEU A 147 2.97 27.03 -22.83
CA LEU A 147 3.56 28.25 -22.28
C LEU A 147 3.47 28.31 -20.75
N ALA A 148 2.39 27.79 -20.16
CA ALA A 148 2.31 27.62 -18.71
C ALA A 148 3.34 26.60 -18.20
N LEU A 149 3.46 25.44 -18.87
CA LEU A 149 4.37 24.37 -18.48
C LEU A 149 5.86 24.73 -18.56
N VAL A 150 6.27 25.63 -19.47
CA VAL A 150 7.66 26.10 -19.51
C VAL A 150 7.98 27.13 -18.41
N LYS A 151 6.98 27.86 -17.90
CA LYS A 151 7.22 28.93 -16.91
C LYS A 151 6.98 28.48 -15.46
N LEU A 152 6.03 27.57 -15.23
CA LEU A 152 5.65 27.13 -13.88
C LEU A 152 6.79 26.45 -13.09
N PRO A 153 7.64 25.59 -13.67
CA PRO A 153 8.64 24.86 -12.89
C PRO A 153 9.61 25.75 -12.11
N ASP A 154 10.11 26.83 -12.72
CA ASP A 154 11.03 27.76 -12.04
C ASP A 154 10.35 28.50 -10.89
N VAL A 155 9.07 28.84 -11.05
CA VAL A 155 8.28 29.48 -10.00
C VAL A 155 8.00 28.50 -8.87
N LEU A 156 7.61 27.27 -9.17
CA LEU A 156 7.35 26.23 -8.17
C LEU A 156 8.62 25.85 -7.40
N ASN A 157 9.78 25.77 -8.07
CA ASN A 157 11.07 25.54 -7.42
C ASN A 157 11.48 26.70 -6.48
N ARG A 158 11.11 27.93 -6.82
CA ARG A 158 11.35 29.10 -5.97
C ARG A 158 10.40 29.13 -4.77
N LEU A 159 9.11 28.89 -4.99
CA LEU A 159 8.10 28.93 -3.94
C LEU A 159 8.18 27.72 -3.00
N LYS A 160 8.59 26.55 -3.49
CA LYS A 160 8.66 25.27 -2.74
C LYS A 160 7.39 25.01 -1.91
N PRO A 161 6.20 24.96 -2.54
CA PRO A 161 4.97 24.68 -1.82
C PRO A 161 4.91 23.22 -1.33
N ASP A 162 4.34 23.01 -0.15
CA ASP A 162 4.03 21.67 0.34
C ASP A 162 2.82 21.08 -0.41
N ILE A 163 1.87 21.95 -0.78
CA ILE A 163 0.67 21.60 -1.56
C ILE A 163 0.24 22.76 -2.47
N MET A 164 -0.29 22.41 -3.64
CA MET A 164 -0.90 23.34 -4.58
C MET A 164 -2.40 23.10 -4.70
N ILE A 165 -3.21 24.17 -4.64
CA ILE A 165 -4.65 24.10 -4.86
C ILE A 165 -4.94 24.39 -6.33
N VAL A 166 -5.65 23.47 -6.99
CA VAL A 166 -6.06 23.55 -8.40
C VAL A 166 -7.58 23.41 -8.47
N HIS A 167 -8.25 24.27 -9.24
CA HIS A 167 -9.71 24.24 -9.37
C HIS A 167 -10.15 23.92 -10.79
N GLY A 168 -11.23 23.13 -10.90
CA GLY A 168 -12.04 23.04 -12.09
C GLY A 168 -11.51 22.09 -13.16
N ASP A 169 -11.76 22.47 -14.40
CA ASP A 169 -11.79 21.60 -15.59
C ASP A 169 -11.21 22.27 -16.86
N ARG A 170 -10.62 23.46 -16.73
CA ARG A 170 -10.05 24.19 -17.87
C ARG A 170 -8.62 23.75 -18.19
N PHE A 171 -8.19 24.03 -19.40
CA PHE A 171 -6.83 23.74 -19.89
C PHE A 171 -5.73 24.32 -19.00
N ASP A 172 -5.91 25.53 -18.43
CA ASP A 172 -4.93 26.12 -17.50
C ASP A 172 -4.75 25.25 -16.24
N ALA A 173 -5.83 24.67 -15.72
CA ALA A 173 -5.80 23.81 -14.54
C ALA A 173 -5.07 22.48 -14.81
N LEU A 174 -5.15 21.97 -16.04
CA LEU A 174 -4.38 20.80 -16.46
C LEU A 174 -2.87 21.08 -16.48
N ALA A 175 -2.47 22.26 -16.96
CA ALA A 175 -1.06 22.68 -16.91
C ALA A 175 -0.54 22.75 -15.47
N LEU A 176 -1.34 23.35 -14.58
CA LEU A 176 -1.04 23.40 -13.15
C LEU A 176 -0.89 22.00 -12.56
N ALA A 177 -1.89 21.13 -12.71
CA ALA A 177 -1.84 19.79 -12.17
C ALA A 177 -0.66 18.96 -12.71
N THR A 178 -0.37 19.07 -14.01
CA THR A 178 0.76 18.38 -14.65
C THR A 178 2.10 18.84 -14.07
N SER A 179 2.31 20.16 -13.97
CA SER A 179 3.56 20.72 -13.44
C SER A 179 3.80 20.30 -11.99
N ALA A 180 2.79 20.37 -11.12
CA ALA A 180 2.93 19.97 -9.73
C ALA A 180 3.15 18.47 -9.56
N ALA A 181 2.39 17.63 -10.27
CA ALA A 181 2.51 16.17 -10.17
C ALA A 181 3.91 15.70 -10.58
N LEU A 182 4.44 16.20 -11.70
CA LEU A 182 5.78 15.84 -12.18
C LEU A 182 6.91 16.36 -11.28
N MET A 183 6.66 17.42 -10.52
CA MET A 183 7.62 17.99 -9.58
C MET A 183 7.47 17.47 -8.15
N ASN A 184 6.66 16.42 -7.94
CA ASN A 184 6.39 15.88 -6.61
C ASN A 184 5.83 16.94 -5.63
N ILE A 185 4.91 17.77 -6.10
CA ILE A 185 4.15 18.71 -5.28
C ILE A 185 2.73 18.17 -5.11
N ARG A 186 2.25 18.09 -3.85
CA ARG A 186 0.88 17.63 -3.56
C ARG A 186 -0.14 18.53 -4.25
N ILE A 187 -1.26 17.96 -4.67
CA ILE A 187 -2.33 18.71 -5.34
C ILE A 187 -3.64 18.47 -4.59
N LEU A 188 -4.31 19.56 -4.23
CA LEU A 188 -5.71 19.55 -3.79
C LEU A 188 -6.58 20.00 -4.97
N HIS A 189 -7.26 19.05 -5.61
CA HIS A 189 -8.16 19.33 -6.73
C HIS A 189 -9.57 19.64 -6.24
N ILE A 190 -10.02 20.87 -6.49
CA ILE A 190 -11.36 21.34 -6.15
C ILE A 190 -12.29 21.13 -7.34
N GLU A 191 -13.51 20.64 -7.07
CA GLU A 191 -14.57 20.42 -8.06
C GLU A 191 -14.30 19.23 -9.01
N GLY A 192 -13.58 18.22 -8.50
CA GLY A 192 -13.48 16.91 -9.12
C GLY A 192 -14.79 16.11 -9.06
N GLY A 193 -14.96 15.14 -9.95
CA GLY A 193 -16.09 14.20 -9.95
C GLY A 193 -17.40 14.72 -10.55
N GLU A 194 -17.50 15.99 -10.93
CA GLU A 194 -18.67 16.51 -11.64
C GLU A 194 -18.64 16.14 -13.15
N VAL A 195 -19.79 16.21 -13.82
CA VAL A 195 -19.98 15.88 -15.25
C VAL A 195 -20.61 17.09 -15.94
N SER A 196 -20.17 17.45 -17.15
CA SER A 196 -20.58 18.66 -17.86
C SER A 196 -20.84 18.47 -19.36
N GLY A 197 -20.55 17.29 -19.92
CA GLY A 197 -20.96 16.90 -21.28
C GLY A 197 -20.11 17.52 -22.39
N THR A 198 -18.85 17.88 -22.11
CA THR A 198 -17.92 18.46 -23.10
C THR A 198 -16.49 17.95 -22.87
N ILE A 199 -15.51 18.46 -23.64
CA ILE A 199 -14.08 18.14 -23.43
C ILE A 199 -13.61 18.47 -22.00
N ASP A 200 -14.26 19.42 -21.34
CA ASP A 200 -14.03 19.80 -19.94
C ASP A 200 -14.10 18.56 -19.01
N ASP A 201 -14.93 17.55 -19.31
CA ASP A 201 -15.01 16.31 -18.51
C ASP A 201 -13.72 15.49 -18.59
N SER A 202 -13.16 15.35 -19.79
CA SER A 202 -11.88 14.65 -19.98
C SER A 202 -10.76 15.36 -19.24
N ILE A 203 -10.73 16.69 -19.31
CA ILE A 203 -9.73 17.50 -18.59
C ILE A 203 -9.91 17.37 -17.08
N ARG A 204 -11.15 17.49 -16.57
CA ARG A 204 -11.46 17.35 -15.14
C ARG A 204 -10.97 16.01 -14.59
N HIS A 205 -11.27 14.92 -15.29
CA HIS A 205 -10.93 13.58 -14.84
C HIS A 205 -9.44 13.26 -15.02
N ALA A 206 -8.76 13.84 -16.02
CA ALA A 206 -7.30 13.80 -16.11
C ALA A 206 -6.64 14.54 -14.93
N ILE A 207 -7.13 15.74 -14.57
CA ILE A 207 -6.66 16.47 -13.39
C ILE A 207 -6.91 15.66 -12.12
N THR A 208 -8.09 15.04 -11.99
CA THR A 208 -8.37 14.12 -10.89
C THR A 208 -7.32 13.02 -10.83
N LYS A 209 -6.95 12.39 -11.94
CA LYS A 209 -5.93 11.33 -11.93
C LYS A 209 -4.55 11.82 -11.49
N LEU A 210 -4.18 13.06 -11.80
CA LEU A 210 -2.92 13.67 -11.35
C LEU A 210 -2.97 14.14 -9.89
N ALA A 211 -4.13 14.49 -9.37
CA ALA A 211 -4.27 15.10 -8.05
C ALA A 211 -4.17 14.09 -6.89
N HIS A 212 -3.59 14.52 -5.77
CA HIS A 212 -3.30 13.65 -4.61
C HIS A 212 -4.42 13.67 -3.57
N TYR A 213 -5.18 14.76 -3.54
CA TYR A 213 -6.29 15.01 -2.63
C TYR A 213 -7.43 15.65 -3.41
N HIS A 214 -8.66 15.35 -3.03
CA HIS A 214 -9.85 15.77 -3.77
C HIS A 214 -10.84 16.48 -2.86
N VAL A 215 -11.41 17.57 -3.35
CA VAL A 215 -12.55 18.25 -2.72
C VAL A 215 -13.70 18.28 -3.72
N CYS A 216 -14.75 17.51 -3.43
CA CYS A 216 -15.95 17.46 -4.25
C CYS A 216 -17.11 18.24 -3.61
N CYS A 217 -18.07 18.62 -4.46
CA CYS A 217 -19.17 19.50 -4.07
C CYS A 217 -20.49 18.75 -3.77
N THR A 218 -20.66 17.56 -4.33
CA THR A 218 -21.89 16.76 -4.19
C THR A 218 -21.57 15.30 -3.86
N ARG A 219 -22.54 14.59 -3.30
CA ARG A 219 -22.44 13.15 -3.01
C ARG A 219 -22.30 12.32 -4.29
N SER A 220 -22.92 12.76 -5.38
CA SER A 220 -22.76 12.13 -6.70
C SER A 220 -21.32 12.28 -7.21
N ALA A 221 -20.75 13.48 -7.12
CA ALA A 221 -19.36 13.72 -7.51
C ALA A 221 -18.36 12.91 -6.66
N GLU A 222 -18.60 12.75 -5.36
CA GLU A 222 -17.83 11.84 -4.49
C GLU A 222 -17.85 10.40 -5.03
N GLN A 223 -19.04 9.89 -5.38
CA GLN A 223 -19.18 8.54 -5.93
C GLN A 223 -18.48 8.38 -7.29
N HIS A 224 -18.51 9.40 -8.14
CA HIS A 224 -17.75 9.38 -9.40
C HIS A 224 -16.23 9.32 -9.17
N LEU A 225 -15.70 10.03 -8.17
CA LEU A 225 -14.27 9.94 -7.83
C LEU A 225 -13.91 8.52 -7.39
N ILE A 226 -14.72 7.94 -6.49
CA ILE A 226 -14.52 6.57 -5.99
C ILE A 226 -14.64 5.56 -7.14
N SER A 227 -15.62 5.70 -8.03
CA SER A 227 -15.80 4.79 -9.18
C SER A 227 -14.66 4.91 -10.20
N MET A 228 -14.06 6.10 -10.32
CA MET A 228 -12.80 6.29 -11.04
C MET A 228 -11.59 5.76 -10.28
N CYS A 229 -11.74 5.02 -9.18
CA CYS A 229 -10.67 4.38 -8.42
C CYS A 229 -9.77 5.38 -7.68
N GLU A 230 -10.33 6.50 -7.22
CA GLU A 230 -9.66 7.37 -6.26
C GLU A 230 -9.81 6.82 -4.83
N ASP A 231 -8.78 7.04 -4.01
CA ASP A 231 -8.78 6.63 -2.60
C ASP A 231 -9.79 7.47 -1.79
N HIS A 232 -10.71 6.79 -1.12
CA HIS A 232 -11.74 7.44 -0.31
C HIS A 232 -11.16 8.27 0.83
N ASP A 233 -10.03 7.84 1.43
CA ASP A 233 -9.39 8.57 2.53
C ASP A 233 -8.83 9.93 2.07
N ARG A 234 -8.65 10.11 0.76
CA ARG A 234 -8.14 11.33 0.12
C ARG A 234 -9.24 12.20 -0.49
N ILE A 235 -10.51 11.84 -0.32
CA ILE A 235 -11.67 12.60 -0.82
C ILE A 235 -12.39 13.30 0.32
N LEU A 236 -12.60 14.61 0.17
CA LEU A 236 -13.42 15.44 1.04
C LEU A 236 -14.68 15.92 0.33
N LEU A 237 -15.86 15.51 0.84
CA LEU A 237 -17.12 16.14 0.49
C LEU A 237 -17.31 17.44 1.29
N ALA A 238 -16.87 18.56 0.72
CA ALA A 238 -16.95 19.86 1.38
C ALA A 238 -18.20 20.68 1.00
N GLY A 239 -18.70 20.50 -0.23
CA GLY A 239 -19.53 21.51 -0.88
C GLY A 239 -18.68 22.50 -1.68
N CYS A 240 -19.32 23.28 -2.55
CA CYS A 240 -18.66 24.27 -3.39
C CYS A 240 -18.35 25.54 -2.56
N PRO A 241 -17.09 26.03 -2.54
CA PRO A 241 -16.74 27.25 -1.81
C PRO A 241 -17.49 28.51 -2.24
N SER A 242 -18.07 28.55 -3.45
CA SER A 242 -18.94 29.66 -3.83
C SER A 242 -20.16 29.76 -2.91
N TYR A 243 -20.65 28.65 -2.35
CA TYR A 243 -21.80 28.64 -1.44
C TYR A 243 -21.51 29.31 -0.10
N ASP A 244 -20.27 29.29 0.38
CA ASP A 244 -19.85 30.05 1.56
C ASP A 244 -20.13 31.54 1.36
N LYS A 245 -20.03 32.05 0.13
CA LYS A 245 -20.40 33.42 -0.25
C LYS A 245 -21.88 33.57 -0.57
N LEU A 246 -22.48 32.66 -1.35
CA LEU A 246 -23.89 32.75 -1.76
C LEU A 246 -24.83 32.76 -0.56
N LEU A 247 -24.60 31.91 0.43
CA LEU A 247 -25.46 31.77 1.62
C LEU A 247 -25.14 32.79 2.71
N SER A 248 -23.96 33.42 2.68
CA SER A 248 -23.59 34.51 3.60
C SER A 248 -23.76 35.91 3.00
N ALA A 249 -24.19 36.00 1.73
CA ALA A 249 -24.42 37.25 1.05
C ALA A 249 -25.54 38.04 1.75
N LYS A 250 -25.16 38.93 2.67
CA LYS A 250 -26.08 39.90 3.26
C LYS A 250 -26.58 40.80 2.13
N ASN A 251 -27.90 40.95 2.01
CA ASN A 251 -28.53 41.91 1.11
C ASN A 251 -28.04 43.32 1.43
N LYS A 252 -26.97 43.74 0.75
CA LYS A 252 -26.56 45.15 0.66
C LYS A 252 -27.65 45.90 -0.13
N ASP A 253 -27.45 47.18 -0.40
CA ASP A 253 -28.28 47.94 -1.34
C ASP A 253 -28.17 47.34 -2.76
N TYR A 254 -28.83 46.20 -2.99
CA TYR A 254 -28.83 45.46 -4.25
C TYR A 254 -29.47 46.28 -5.37
N MET A 255 -30.35 47.22 -5.03
CA MET A 255 -30.94 48.16 -5.99
C MET A 255 -29.88 49.09 -6.57
N SER A 256 -28.95 49.60 -5.77
CA SER A 256 -27.80 50.37 -6.30
C SER A 256 -26.96 49.53 -7.28
N ILE A 257 -26.74 48.25 -6.99
CA ILE A 257 -25.98 47.34 -7.85
C ILE A 257 -26.73 47.11 -9.16
N ILE A 258 -28.04 46.86 -9.11
CA ILE A 258 -28.89 46.72 -10.30
C ILE A 258 -28.82 47.99 -11.16
N ARG A 259 -29.00 49.17 -10.56
CA ARG A 259 -28.92 50.45 -11.27
C ARG A 259 -27.56 50.67 -11.94
N MET A 260 -26.48 50.36 -11.23
CA MET A 260 -25.11 50.52 -11.73
C MET A 260 -24.85 49.67 -12.98
N TRP A 261 -25.30 48.41 -13.00
CA TRP A 261 -25.00 47.48 -14.09
C TRP A 261 -26.03 47.48 -15.21
N LEU A 262 -27.30 47.77 -14.93
CA LEU A 262 -28.40 47.66 -15.88
C LEU A 262 -29.03 49.01 -16.26
N GLY A 263 -28.81 50.06 -15.48
CA GLY A 263 -29.33 51.42 -15.69
C GLY A 263 -30.48 51.80 -14.74
N GLU A 264 -30.82 53.09 -14.74
CA GLU A 264 -31.92 53.64 -13.94
C GLU A 264 -33.28 53.07 -14.37
N GLY A 265 -34.16 52.86 -13.38
CA GLY A 265 -35.53 52.36 -13.60
C GLY A 265 -35.70 50.84 -13.72
N VAL A 266 -34.61 50.07 -13.70
CA VAL A 266 -34.67 48.59 -13.74
C VAL A 266 -35.07 48.04 -12.38
N LYS A 267 -36.15 47.26 -12.34
CA LYS A 267 -36.67 46.63 -11.12
C LYS A 267 -36.13 45.21 -10.92
N PRO A 268 -36.10 44.71 -9.67
CA PRO A 268 -35.82 43.30 -9.40
C PRO A 268 -36.77 42.40 -10.18
N LYS A 269 -36.27 41.25 -10.62
CA LYS A 269 -36.99 40.23 -11.42
C LYS A 269 -37.45 40.70 -12.81
N GLU A 270 -37.10 41.92 -13.23
CA GLU A 270 -37.46 42.48 -14.55
C GLU A 270 -36.28 42.59 -15.54
N TYR A 271 -35.19 41.87 -15.31
CA TYR A 271 -34.03 41.82 -16.21
C TYR A 271 -33.47 40.41 -16.39
N ILE A 272 -32.66 40.24 -17.44
CA ILE A 272 -32.03 38.98 -17.83
C ILE A 272 -30.53 39.08 -17.61
N ILE A 273 -29.92 37.99 -17.16
CA ILE A 273 -28.47 37.78 -17.23
C ILE A 273 -28.18 36.76 -18.32
N ALA A 274 -27.47 37.19 -19.37
CA ALA A 274 -27.06 36.34 -20.48
C ALA A 274 -25.56 36.03 -20.37
N LEU A 275 -25.21 34.74 -20.26
CA LEU A 275 -23.82 34.28 -20.23
C LEU A 275 -23.70 32.93 -20.93
N GLN A 276 -23.18 32.97 -22.15
CA GLN A 276 -22.99 31.83 -23.02
C GLN A 276 -21.54 31.73 -23.47
N HIS A 277 -21.02 30.51 -23.49
CA HIS A 277 -19.66 30.15 -23.86
C HIS A 277 -19.67 29.25 -25.11
N PRO A 278 -18.62 29.32 -25.95
CA PRO A 278 -18.50 28.42 -27.09
C PRO A 278 -18.23 27.00 -26.62
N VAL A 279 -18.71 26.01 -27.38
CA VAL A 279 -18.31 24.60 -27.23
C VAL A 279 -17.22 24.32 -28.26
N THR A 280 -16.02 24.00 -27.79
CA THR A 280 -14.81 23.90 -28.62
C THR A 280 -14.90 22.83 -29.70
N THR A 281 -15.69 21.78 -29.49
CA THR A 281 -15.87 20.71 -30.47
C THR A 281 -16.75 21.10 -31.66
N ASP A 282 -17.59 22.14 -31.53
CA ASP A 282 -18.46 22.63 -32.60
C ASP A 282 -18.68 24.15 -32.50
N ILE A 283 -17.66 24.90 -32.93
CA ILE A 283 -17.66 26.36 -32.92
C ILE A 283 -18.75 26.92 -33.86
N LYS A 284 -18.95 26.29 -35.04
CA LYS A 284 -19.95 26.77 -36.02
C LYS A 284 -21.36 26.70 -35.45
N HIS A 285 -21.71 25.58 -34.82
CA HIS A 285 -22.99 25.44 -34.15
C HIS A 285 -23.11 26.39 -32.95
N SER A 286 -22.03 26.57 -32.17
CA SER A 286 -21.99 27.54 -31.05
C SER A 286 -22.29 28.97 -31.50
N VAL A 287 -21.70 29.40 -32.62
CA VAL A 287 -21.93 30.73 -33.22
C VAL A 287 -23.38 30.85 -33.68
N LYS A 288 -23.91 29.84 -34.39
CA LYS A 288 -25.30 29.85 -34.86
C LYS A 288 -26.31 29.93 -33.71
N MET A 289 -26.11 29.13 -32.67
CA MET A 289 -26.95 29.14 -31.47
C MET A 289 -26.90 30.49 -30.76
N PHE A 290 -25.73 31.11 -30.68
CA PHE A 290 -25.59 32.44 -30.08
C PHE A 290 -26.27 33.53 -30.89
N GLU A 291 -26.20 33.48 -32.23
CA GLU A 291 -26.99 34.37 -33.10
C GLU A 291 -28.49 34.28 -32.79
N LEU A 292 -29.03 33.06 -32.73
CA LEU A 292 -30.45 32.82 -32.42
C LEU A 292 -30.82 33.26 -31.01
N THR A 293 -29.91 33.09 -30.05
CA THR A 293 -30.11 33.52 -28.66
C THR A 293 -30.21 35.04 -28.57
N LEU A 294 -29.33 35.76 -29.27
CA LEU A 294 -29.39 37.22 -29.32
C LEU A 294 -30.65 37.70 -30.04
N ASP A 295 -31.05 37.05 -31.13
CA ASP A 295 -32.30 37.38 -31.84
C ASP A 295 -33.52 37.19 -30.94
N ALA A 296 -33.58 36.08 -30.18
CA ALA A 296 -34.64 35.84 -29.21
C ALA A 296 -34.65 36.89 -28.09
N LEU A 297 -33.48 37.30 -27.58
CA LEU A 297 -33.37 38.34 -26.55
C LEU A 297 -33.78 39.73 -27.06
N ILE A 298 -33.42 40.07 -28.31
CA ILE A 298 -33.85 41.30 -28.97
C ILE A 298 -35.37 41.32 -29.10
N SER A 299 -35.98 40.24 -29.60
CA SER A 299 -37.43 40.12 -29.74
C SER A 299 -38.17 40.12 -28.41
N PHE A 300 -37.63 39.47 -27.37
CA PHE A 300 -38.23 39.45 -26.03
C PHE A 300 -38.15 40.82 -25.33
N ASN A 301 -37.19 41.66 -25.74
CA ASN A 301 -37.14 43.09 -25.48
C ASN A 301 -37.15 43.49 -23.99
N LYS A 302 -36.53 42.67 -23.13
CA LYS A 302 -36.28 42.99 -21.71
C LYS A 302 -34.84 43.44 -21.50
N ARG A 303 -34.64 44.24 -20.46
CA ARG A 303 -33.31 44.70 -20.04
C ARG A 303 -32.39 43.49 -19.83
N THR A 304 -31.27 43.44 -20.53
CA THR A 304 -30.36 42.28 -20.52
C THR A 304 -28.93 42.71 -20.22
N LEU A 305 -28.35 42.17 -19.15
CA LEU A 305 -26.92 42.22 -18.89
C LEU A 305 -26.27 41.01 -19.57
N ILE A 306 -25.43 41.25 -20.58
CA ILE A 306 -24.73 40.21 -21.30
C ILE A 306 -23.23 40.23 -20.95
N LEU A 307 -22.73 39.09 -20.50
CA LEU A 307 -21.32 38.92 -20.15
C LEU A 307 -20.57 38.30 -21.32
N PHE A 308 -19.35 38.77 -21.57
CA PHE A 308 -18.48 38.21 -22.60
C PHE A 308 -18.13 36.74 -22.28
N PRO A 309 -18.00 35.89 -23.30
CA PRO A 309 -17.56 34.50 -23.12
C PRO A 309 -16.15 34.43 -22.53
N ASN A 310 -15.79 33.26 -22.02
CA ASN A 310 -14.41 32.96 -21.62
C ASN A 310 -13.52 32.89 -22.88
N ILE A 311 -12.20 32.92 -22.67
CA ILE A 311 -11.20 32.88 -23.75
C ILE A 311 -10.99 31.47 -24.33
N ASP A 312 -12.07 30.71 -24.45
CA ASP A 312 -12.03 29.41 -25.09
C ASP A 312 -12.06 29.59 -26.62
N ALA A 313 -11.71 28.54 -27.36
CA ALA A 313 -11.69 28.56 -28.82
C ALA A 313 -13.08 28.97 -29.37
N GLY A 314 -13.10 29.94 -30.29
CA GLY A 314 -14.34 30.49 -30.86
C GLY A 314 -14.92 31.71 -30.14
N SER A 315 -14.31 32.16 -29.04
CA SER A 315 -14.77 33.34 -28.28
C SER A 315 -14.79 34.64 -29.11
N LYS A 316 -13.79 34.86 -29.98
CA LYS A 316 -13.76 36.02 -30.89
C LYS A 316 -14.93 36.04 -31.87
N GLU A 317 -15.33 34.89 -32.40
CA GLU A 317 -16.46 34.80 -33.33
C GLU A 317 -17.78 35.10 -32.62
N MET A 318 -17.97 34.63 -31.37
CA MET A 318 -19.12 35.02 -30.55
C MET A 318 -19.16 36.55 -30.31
N VAL A 319 -18.03 37.16 -29.95
CA VAL A 319 -17.96 38.63 -29.78
C VAL A 319 -18.26 39.35 -31.09
N ARG A 320 -17.80 38.81 -32.23
CA ARG A 320 -18.12 39.35 -33.56
C ARG A 320 -19.62 39.31 -33.84
N VAL A 321 -20.31 38.24 -33.43
CA VAL A 321 -21.78 38.16 -33.53
C VAL A 321 -22.44 39.26 -32.70
N MET A 322 -22.04 39.46 -31.44
CA MET A 322 -22.58 40.54 -30.60
C MET A 322 -22.43 41.91 -31.27
N ARG A 323 -21.25 42.17 -31.84
CA ARG A 323 -20.97 43.44 -32.53
C ARG A 323 -21.81 43.60 -33.80
N LYS A 324 -21.92 42.56 -34.63
CA LYS A 324 -22.76 42.57 -35.85
C LYS A 324 -24.23 42.80 -35.55
N LYS A 325 -24.73 42.24 -34.45
CA LYS A 325 -26.12 42.43 -33.96
C LYS A 325 -26.31 43.77 -33.22
N GLY A 326 -25.29 44.60 -33.09
CA GLY A 326 -25.37 45.92 -32.44
C GLY A 326 -25.56 45.87 -30.92
N ILE A 327 -25.30 44.73 -30.27
CA ILE A 327 -25.59 44.50 -28.84
C ILE A 327 -24.87 45.50 -27.93
N GLU A 328 -23.62 45.87 -28.26
CA GLU A 328 -22.81 46.78 -27.45
C GLU A 328 -23.40 48.21 -27.39
N HIS A 329 -24.18 48.61 -28.39
CA HIS A 329 -24.80 49.93 -28.50
C HIS A 329 -26.33 49.89 -28.36
N HIS A 330 -26.91 48.71 -28.13
CA HIS A 330 -28.36 48.55 -28.08
C HIS A 330 -28.94 49.07 -26.75
N PRO A 331 -30.04 49.86 -26.76
CA PRO A 331 -30.56 50.50 -25.56
C PRO A 331 -31.02 49.51 -24.48
N ASN A 332 -31.39 48.28 -24.84
CA ASN A 332 -31.82 47.23 -23.90
C ASN A 332 -30.70 46.31 -23.40
N PHE A 333 -29.49 46.42 -23.94
CA PHE A 333 -28.37 45.58 -23.53
C PHE A 333 -27.32 46.37 -22.76
N ARG A 334 -26.61 45.65 -21.90
CA ARG A 334 -25.38 46.09 -21.25
C ARG A 334 -24.35 44.99 -21.45
N ALA A 335 -23.38 45.22 -22.32
CA ALA A 335 -22.33 44.27 -22.61
C ALA A 335 -21.14 44.54 -21.68
N VAL A 336 -20.77 43.58 -20.84
CA VAL A 336 -19.70 43.74 -19.85
C VAL A 336 -18.74 42.57 -19.88
N LYS A 337 -17.46 42.84 -19.70
CA LYS A 337 -16.45 41.77 -19.68
C LYS A 337 -16.46 41.02 -18.36
N ASN A 338 -16.57 41.71 -17.23
CA ASN A 338 -16.56 41.11 -15.90
C ASN A 338 -17.40 41.92 -14.92
N VAL A 339 -18.00 41.23 -13.93
CA VAL A 339 -18.69 41.83 -12.79
C VAL A 339 -18.03 41.29 -11.52
N PRO A 340 -17.68 42.13 -10.53
CA PRO A 340 -17.14 41.66 -9.26
C PRO A 340 -18.06 40.62 -8.62
N PHE A 341 -17.50 39.50 -8.15
CA PHE A 341 -18.29 38.32 -7.75
C PHE A 341 -19.38 38.64 -6.72
N ASP A 342 -19.06 39.42 -5.67
CA ASP A 342 -20.03 39.82 -4.64
C ASP A 342 -21.22 40.62 -5.23
N GLN A 343 -20.99 41.43 -6.28
CA GLN A 343 -22.05 42.16 -6.98
C GLN A 343 -22.81 41.26 -7.95
N PHE A 344 -22.10 40.36 -8.64
CA PHE A 344 -22.68 39.39 -9.54
C PHE A 344 -23.67 38.46 -8.83
N ILE A 345 -23.37 38.05 -7.59
CA ILE A 345 -24.30 37.30 -6.73
C ILE A 345 -25.64 38.05 -6.56
N GLN A 346 -25.58 39.36 -6.29
CA GLN A 346 -26.80 40.18 -6.10
C GLN A 346 -27.58 40.29 -7.41
N LEU A 347 -26.89 40.44 -8.54
CA LEU A 347 -27.55 40.46 -9.85
C LEU A 347 -28.23 39.11 -10.15
N LEU A 348 -27.57 37.98 -9.85
CA LEU A 348 -28.16 36.66 -10.07
C LEU A 348 -29.38 36.43 -9.19
N ALA A 349 -29.29 36.74 -7.89
CA ALA A 349 -30.39 36.53 -6.94
C ALA A 349 -31.67 37.29 -7.31
N HIS A 350 -31.52 38.44 -7.99
CA HIS A 350 -32.62 39.32 -8.36
C HIS A 350 -32.92 39.36 -9.86
N ALA A 351 -32.32 38.48 -10.67
CA ALA A 351 -32.65 38.38 -12.08
C ALA A 351 -34.05 37.77 -12.31
N GLY A 352 -34.70 38.16 -13.39
CA GLY A 352 -35.94 37.55 -13.87
C GLY A 352 -35.69 36.16 -14.46
N CYS A 353 -34.57 35.98 -15.16
CA CYS A 353 -33.99 34.67 -15.46
C CYS A 353 -32.52 34.80 -15.86
N MET A 354 -31.79 33.69 -15.85
CA MET A 354 -30.48 33.55 -16.46
C MET A 354 -30.57 32.69 -17.72
N ILE A 355 -29.85 33.05 -18.79
CA ILE A 355 -29.83 32.31 -20.05
C ILE A 355 -28.40 32.10 -20.56
N GLY A 356 -28.14 30.94 -21.16
CA GLY A 356 -26.86 30.59 -21.79
C GLY A 356 -26.45 29.18 -21.41
N ASN A 357 -25.18 28.96 -21.07
CA ASN A 357 -24.65 27.63 -20.73
C ASN A 357 -23.51 27.68 -19.68
N SER A 358 -23.55 28.72 -18.84
CA SER A 358 -22.61 28.89 -17.75
C SER A 358 -22.88 27.89 -16.62
N SER A 359 -21.81 27.40 -15.98
CA SER A 359 -21.90 26.56 -14.79
C SER A 359 -22.66 27.27 -13.65
N CYS A 360 -22.61 28.60 -13.59
CA CYS A 360 -23.32 29.40 -12.60
C CYS A 360 -24.85 29.14 -12.65
N GLY A 361 -25.44 29.02 -13.85
CA GLY A 361 -26.87 28.77 -14.01
C GLY A 361 -27.30 27.40 -13.46
N VAL A 362 -26.47 26.39 -13.65
CA VAL A 362 -26.81 25.01 -13.23
C VAL A 362 -26.36 24.68 -11.81
N ARG A 363 -25.45 25.47 -11.22
CA ARG A 363 -24.87 25.17 -9.89
C ARG A 363 -25.15 26.19 -8.81
N GLU A 364 -25.18 27.48 -9.12
CA GLU A 364 -25.11 28.53 -8.11
C GLU A 364 -26.47 29.21 -7.92
N VAL A 365 -27.13 29.62 -9.01
CA VAL A 365 -28.36 30.42 -8.94
C VAL A 365 -29.57 29.66 -8.37
N GLY A 366 -29.49 28.32 -8.32
CA GLY A 366 -30.44 27.49 -7.59
C GLY A 366 -30.55 27.90 -6.12
N ALA A 367 -29.49 28.43 -5.51
CA ALA A 367 -29.49 28.94 -4.13
C ALA A 367 -30.48 30.09 -3.90
N PHE A 368 -30.88 30.79 -4.97
CA PHE A 368 -31.84 31.90 -4.93
C PHE A 368 -33.18 31.55 -5.60
N GLY A 369 -33.33 30.32 -6.11
CA GLY A 369 -34.51 29.91 -6.87
C GLY A 369 -34.71 30.70 -8.16
N THR A 370 -33.62 31.23 -8.74
CA THR A 370 -33.69 32.02 -9.97
C THR A 370 -33.92 31.12 -11.18
N PRO A 371 -34.88 31.45 -12.07
CA PRO A 371 -35.12 30.70 -13.30
C PRO A 371 -33.90 30.65 -14.23
N VAL A 372 -33.67 29.50 -14.88
CA VAL A 372 -32.54 29.30 -15.79
C VAL A 372 -32.98 28.65 -17.08
N ILE A 373 -32.43 29.14 -18.19
CA ILE A 373 -32.51 28.52 -19.51
C ILE A 373 -31.10 28.06 -19.88
N ASN A 374 -30.86 26.75 -19.86
CA ASN A 374 -29.58 26.16 -20.25
C ASN A 374 -29.64 25.69 -21.70
N LEU A 375 -28.81 26.28 -22.56
CA LEU A 375 -28.79 26.07 -24.01
C LEU A 375 -27.65 25.14 -24.43
N GLY A 376 -27.95 24.22 -25.35
CA GLY A 376 -26.96 23.38 -26.01
C GLY A 376 -26.49 22.17 -25.20
N THR A 377 -25.34 21.64 -25.61
CA THR A 377 -24.73 20.42 -25.06
C THR A 377 -23.91 20.66 -23.79
N ARG A 378 -23.43 21.88 -23.58
CA ARG A 378 -22.68 22.23 -22.37
C ARG A 378 -23.61 22.19 -21.15
N GLN A 379 -23.10 21.60 -20.06
CA GLN A 379 -23.81 21.28 -18.82
C GLN A 379 -24.73 20.05 -18.85
N ILE A 380 -24.77 19.29 -19.95
CA ILE A 380 -25.51 18.02 -19.97
C ILE A 380 -24.83 17.02 -19.04
N GLY A 381 -25.63 16.42 -18.15
CA GLY A 381 -25.15 15.49 -17.12
C GLY A 381 -24.91 16.13 -15.74
N ARG A 382 -24.94 17.47 -15.62
CA ARG A 382 -24.90 18.13 -14.30
C ARG A 382 -26.18 17.91 -13.51
N GLU A 383 -26.04 17.80 -12.20
CA GLU A 383 -27.17 17.85 -11.27
C GLU A 383 -27.78 19.26 -11.26
N THR A 384 -29.09 19.36 -11.43
CA THR A 384 -29.83 20.64 -11.45
C THR A 384 -31.12 20.54 -10.64
N GLY A 385 -31.53 21.66 -10.04
CA GLY A 385 -32.85 21.79 -9.43
C GLY A 385 -33.95 22.03 -10.48
N GLU A 386 -35.20 22.10 -10.02
CA GLU A 386 -36.38 22.37 -10.85
C GLU A 386 -36.39 23.77 -11.51
N ASN A 387 -35.48 24.66 -11.10
CA ASN A 387 -35.34 26.01 -11.65
C ASN A 387 -34.70 26.04 -13.04
N VAL A 388 -34.13 24.94 -13.52
CA VAL A 388 -33.41 24.85 -14.80
C VAL A 388 -34.27 24.23 -15.90
N LEU A 389 -34.49 24.97 -16.98
CA LEU A 389 -35.06 24.47 -18.23
C LEU A 389 -33.94 24.25 -19.25
N HIS A 390 -33.77 23.01 -19.70
CA HIS A 390 -32.81 22.68 -20.74
C HIS A 390 -33.44 22.78 -22.13
N VAL A 391 -32.79 23.53 -23.02
CA VAL A 391 -33.09 23.56 -24.45
C VAL A 391 -31.85 23.03 -25.18
N ARG A 392 -31.79 21.70 -25.32
CA ARG A 392 -30.62 21.00 -25.89
C ARG A 392 -30.38 21.39 -27.34
N ASP A 393 -31.45 21.35 -28.12
CA ASP A 393 -31.44 21.69 -29.54
C ASP A 393 -32.08 23.06 -29.75
N ALA A 394 -31.28 24.09 -29.48
CA ALA A 394 -31.64 25.49 -29.65
C ALA A 394 -31.37 25.95 -31.11
N ASP A 395 -32.02 25.24 -32.05
CA ASP A 395 -31.88 25.38 -33.51
C ASP A 395 -32.74 26.48 -34.14
N SER A 396 -33.71 27.02 -33.40
CA SER A 396 -34.58 28.11 -33.85
C SER A 396 -34.73 29.22 -32.81
N GLN A 397 -34.96 30.44 -33.29
CA GLN A 397 -35.24 31.60 -32.45
C GLN A 397 -36.52 31.37 -31.62
N ASP A 398 -37.56 30.81 -32.24
CA ASP A 398 -38.86 30.60 -31.60
C ASP A 398 -38.78 29.68 -30.39
N LYS A 399 -37.98 28.60 -30.44
CA LYS A 399 -37.77 27.72 -29.28
C LYS A 399 -37.13 28.47 -28.12
N ILE A 400 -36.11 29.30 -28.39
CA ILE A 400 -35.42 30.08 -27.35
C ILE A 400 -36.35 31.17 -26.80
N LEU A 401 -37.10 31.84 -27.67
CA LEU A 401 -38.09 32.85 -27.29
C LEU A 401 -39.22 32.24 -26.46
N GLN A 402 -39.69 31.04 -26.79
CA GLN A 402 -40.67 30.31 -25.99
C GLN A 402 -40.10 29.98 -24.61
N ALA A 403 -38.86 29.52 -24.51
CA ALA A 403 -38.20 29.27 -23.23
C ALA A 403 -38.10 30.55 -22.37
N LEU A 404 -37.81 31.70 -22.99
CA LEU A 404 -37.82 33.00 -22.32
C LEU A 404 -39.21 33.33 -21.74
N HIS A 405 -40.28 33.18 -22.51
CA HIS A 405 -41.65 33.38 -22.01
C HIS A 405 -42.02 32.40 -20.88
N ILE A 406 -41.54 31.15 -20.95
CA ILE A 406 -41.80 30.15 -19.91
C ILE A 406 -41.08 30.50 -18.61
N GLN A 407 -39.84 31.00 -18.66
CA GLN A 407 -39.00 31.13 -17.46
C GLN A 407 -38.95 32.53 -16.86
N PHE A 408 -39.03 33.58 -17.68
CA PHE A 408 -38.78 34.95 -17.21
C PHE A 408 -39.79 35.38 -16.13
N GLY A 409 -39.28 35.83 -14.98
CA GLY A 409 -40.07 36.36 -13.87
C GLY A 409 -40.64 35.29 -12.94
N LYS A 410 -40.41 33.99 -13.20
CA LYS A 410 -40.73 32.92 -12.25
C LYS A 410 -39.86 33.00 -11.00
N GLN A 411 -40.29 32.30 -9.96
CA GLN A 411 -39.53 32.09 -8.75
C GLN A 411 -39.68 30.63 -8.31
N TYR A 412 -38.55 29.97 -8.13
CA TYR A 412 -38.48 28.58 -7.68
C TYR A 412 -38.04 28.51 -6.20
N PRO A 413 -38.18 27.34 -5.55
CA PRO A 413 -37.56 27.09 -4.25
C PRO A 413 -36.03 27.19 -4.30
N CYS A 414 -35.44 27.66 -3.20
CA CYS A 414 -33.98 27.71 -3.06
C CYS A 414 -33.41 26.30 -2.85
N SER A 415 -32.47 25.90 -3.69
CA SER A 415 -31.79 24.60 -3.61
C SER A 415 -30.36 24.72 -3.07
N LYS A 416 -29.89 23.65 -2.41
CA LYS A 416 -28.56 23.56 -1.78
C LYS A 416 -27.74 22.38 -2.29
N ILE A 417 -28.00 21.94 -3.52
CA ILE A 417 -27.39 20.73 -4.12
C ILE A 417 -25.85 20.78 -4.00
N TYR A 418 -25.26 21.93 -4.34
CA TYR A 418 -23.81 22.08 -4.44
C TYR A 418 -23.14 22.60 -3.16
N GLY A 419 -23.86 22.89 -2.08
CA GLY A 419 -23.20 23.36 -0.86
C GLY A 419 -24.12 23.81 0.26
N ASP A 420 -23.59 23.70 1.48
CA ASP A 420 -24.26 24.10 2.73
C ASP A 420 -23.74 25.43 3.31
N GLY A 421 -22.71 26.03 2.70
CA GLY A 421 -22.10 27.29 3.09
C GLY A 421 -20.93 27.18 4.08
N ASN A 422 -20.44 25.96 4.32
CA ASN A 422 -19.31 25.70 5.23
C ASN A 422 -18.19 24.89 4.57
N ALA A 423 -17.94 25.09 3.27
CA ALA A 423 -16.92 24.35 2.55
C ALA A 423 -15.52 24.74 3.04
N VAL A 424 -15.24 26.04 3.23
CA VAL A 424 -13.90 26.54 3.59
C VAL A 424 -13.42 25.96 4.93
N PRO A 425 -14.19 26.00 6.04
CA PRO A 425 -13.76 25.40 7.30
C PRO A 425 -13.41 23.90 7.18
N ARG A 426 -14.16 23.15 6.37
CA ARG A 426 -13.88 21.71 6.12
C ARG A 426 -12.58 21.53 5.35
N ILE A 427 -12.35 22.34 4.32
CA ILE A 427 -11.12 22.32 3.51
C ILE A 427 -9.90 22.66 4.37
N LEU A 428 -9.96 23.70 5.20
CA LEU A 428 -8.85 24.06 6.09
C LEU A 428 -8.54 22.95 7.09
N LYS A 429 -9.57 22.33 7.68
CA LYS A 429 -9.39 21.18 8.58
C LYS A 429 -8.73 19.99 7.86
N PHE A 430 -9.14 19.73 6.62
CA PHE A 430 -8.58 18.65 5.82
C PHE A 430 -7.11 18.90 5.44
N LEU A 431 -6.76 20.14 5.07
CA LEU A 431 -5.36 20.53 4.84
C LEU A 431 -4.49 20.31 6.08
N LYS A 432 -4.99 20.60 7.29
CA LYS A 432 -4.27 20.34 8.55
C LYS A 432 -4.09 18.86 8.87
N SER A 433 -4.93 17.99 8.30
CA SER A 433 -4.82 16.54 8.50
C SER A 433 -3.85 15.85 7.56
N ILE A 434 -3.29 16.57 6.58
CA ILE A 434 -2.32 16.02 5.63
C ILE A 434 -1.01 15.74 6.36
N ASP A 435 -0.59 14.48 6.35
CA ASP A 435 0.73 14.06 6.78
C ASP A 435 1.73 14.27 5.63
N LEU A 436 2.76 15.07 5.88
CA LEU A 436 3.79 15.39 4.89
C LEU A 436 4.82 14.27 4.74
N GLU A 437 4.91 13.36 5.71
CA GLU A 437 5.82 12.21 5.70
C GLU A 437 5.25 11.01 4.91
N GLU A 438 3.96 11.04 4.56
CA GLU A 438 3.36 9.99 3.74
C GLU A 438 3.98 9.97 2.32
N PRO A 439 4.25 8.77 1.74
CA PRO A 439 4.76 8.68 0.37
C PRO A 439 3.83 9.41 -0.60
N LEU A 440 4.42 10.27 -1.43
CA LEU A 440 3.68 11.10 -2.36
C LEU A 440 3.04 10.29 -3.50
N GLN A 441 3.59 9.11 -3.79
CA GLN A 441 3.12 8.29 -4.90
C GLN A 441 1.64 7.91 -4.74
N LYS A 442 0.85 8.35 -5.71
CA LYS A 442 -0.59 8.08 -5.75
C LYS A 442 -0.86 6.61 -6.09
N LYS A 443 -1.80 5.99 -5.38
CA LYS A 443 -2.33 4.66 -5.67
C LYS A 443 -3.77 4.77 -6.14
N PHE A 444 -4.11 4.05 -7.21
CA PHE A 444 -5.49 3.92 -7.67
C PHE A 444 -6.13 2.70 -7.02
N CYS A 445 -7.24 2.91 -6.33
CA CYS A 445 -7.98 1.89 -5.60
C CYS A 445 -8.93 1.15 -6.54
N PHE A 446 -8.39 0.37 -7.46
CA PHE A 446 -9.20 -0.52 -8.28
C PHE A 446 -9.84 -1.61 -7.40
N PRO A 447 -11.09 -2.03 -7.68
CA PRO A 447 -11.65 -3.22 -7.07
C PRO A 447 -10.68 -4.39 -7.23
N THR A 448 -10.60 -5.26 -6.24
CA THR A 448 -9.80 -6.49 -6.32
C THR A 448 -10.28 -7.30 -7.52
N VAL A 449 -9.53 -7.22 -8.61
CA VAL A 449 -9.66 -8.15 -9.73
C VAL A 449 -9.26 -9.51 -9.17
N LYS A 450 -10.13 -10.53 -9.28
CA LYS A 450 -9.72 -11.92 -9.01
C LYS A 450 -8.46 -12.18 -9.84
N GLU A 451 -7.36 -12.38 -9.13
CA GLU A 451 -6.01 -11.95 -9.48
C GLU A 451 -5.59 -12.16 -10.95
N SER A 452 -5.11 -11.09 -11.58
CA SER A 452 -3.85 -11.22 -12.31
C SER A 452 -2.75 -10.96 -11.28
N ILE A 453 -2.13 -12.05 -10.82
CA ILE A 453 -1.04 -12.03 -9.85
C ILE A 453 -0.02 -10.99 -10.31
N SER A 454 0.17 -9.95 -9.51
CA SER A 454 1.24 -8.97 -9.71
C SER A 454 2.55 -9.72 -9.85
N GLN A 455 3.23 -9.59 -10.99
CA GLN A 455 4.56 -10.17 -11.24
C GLN A 455 5.66 -9.32 -10.56
N ASP A 456 5.42 -8.85 -9.34
CA ASP A 456 6.45 -8.22 -8.52
C ASP A 456 7.22 -9.33 -7.78
N ILE A 457 8.54 -9.38 -8.00
CA ILE A 457 9.40 -10.41 -7.43
C ILE A 457 9.45 -10.31 -5.90
N ASP A 458 9.36 -9.12 -5.31
CA ASP A 458 9.40 -8.95 -3.85
C ASP A 458 8.11 -9.47 -3.23
N HIS A 459 6.98 -9.18 -3.86
CA HIS A 459 5.68 -9.71 -3.45
C HIS A 459 5.60 -11.24 -3.63
N ILE A 460 6.17 -11.78 -4.72
CA ILE A 460 6.27 -13.23 -4.94
C ILE A 460 7.11 -13.87 -3.84
N LEU A 461 8.25 -13.28 -3.47
CA LEU A 461 9.13 -13.79 -2.42
C LEU A 461 8.52 -13.68 -1.01
N GLU A 462 7.61 -12.74 -0.78
CA GLU A 462 6.89 -12.58 0.48
C GLU A 462 5.66 -13.46 0.61
N THR A 463 4.96 -13.71 -0.50
CA THR A 463 3.73 -14.52 -0.51
C THR A 463 4.00 -16.00 -0.72
N GLN A 464 5.04 -16.40 -1.46
CA GLN A 464 5.36 -17.82 -1.63
C GLN A 464 6.03 -18.39 -0.39
N SER A 465 5.47 -19.49 0.11
CA SER A 465 5.90 -20.17 1.33
C SER A 465 5.88 -21.69 1.16
N ALA A 466 6.49 -22.40 2.11
CA ALA A 466 6.41 -23.85 2.25
C ALA A 466 6.05 -24.22 3.69
N LEU A 467 5.47 -25.40 3.87
CA LEU A 467 5.33 -25.99 5.19
C LEU A 467 6.60 -26.79 5.52
N ALA A 468 7.18 -26.53 6.68
CA ALA A 468 8.31 -27.29 7.21
C ALA A 468 7.85 -28.12 8.40
N VAL A 469 8.02 -29.43 8.33
CA VAL A 469 7.74 -30.37 9.42
C VAL A 469 9.07 -30.86 9.97
N ASP A 470 9.29 -30.70 11.28
CA ASP A 470 10.46 -31.20 11.99
C ASP A 470 10.01 -32.23 13.02
N LEU A 471 10.30 -33.50 12.70
CA LEU A 471 10.01 -34.64 13.54
C LEU A 471 11.22 -35.00 14.41
N GLY A 472 11.31 -34.31 15.55
CA GLY A 472 12.31 -34.60 16.58
C GLY A 472 11.85 -35.66 17.57
N GLY A 473 12.79 -36.26 18.32
CA GLY A 473 12.48 -37.32 19.30
C GLY A 473 11.62 -36.89 20.51
N THR A 474 11.47 -35.59 20.77
CA THR A 474 10.68 -35.08 21.91
C THR A 474 9.52 -34.18 21.46
N ASN A 475 9.74 -33.37 20.43
CA ASN A 475 8.75 -32.41 19.94
C ASN A 475 8.56 -32.62 18.44
N LEU A 476 7.31 -32.55 18.01
CA LEU A 476 6.92 -32.37 16.63
C LEU A 476 6.68 -30.88 16.38
N ARG A 477 7.22 -30.36 15.27
CA ARG A 477 7.07 -28.95 14.90
C ARG A 477 6.58 -28.83 13.47
N VAL A 478 5.69 -27.88 13.23
CA VAL A 478 5.27 -27.46 11.89
C VAL A 478 5.48 -25.96 11.79
N ALA A 479 5.96 -25.46 10.66
CA ALA A 479 6.16 -24.05 10.45
C ALA A 479 5.79 -23.63 9.02
N ILE A 480 5.28 -22.42 8.88
CA ILE A 480 5.15 -21.74 7.59
C ILE A 480 6.45 -20.97 7.38
N VAL A 481 7.16 -21.28 6.30
CA VAL A 481 8.48 -20.70 5.98
C VAL A 481 8.43 -19.99 4.63
N SER A 482 8.80 -18.72 4.59
CA SER A 482 8.82 -17.93 3.36
C SER A 482 9.98 -18.32 2.43
N MET A 483 9.94 -17.88 1.17
CA MET A 483 11.05 -18.06 0.23
C MET A 483 12.35 -17.36 0.64
N LYS A 484 12.28 -16.39 1.57
CA LYS A 484 13.44 -15.74 2.19
C LYS A 484 14.07 -16.59 3.33
N GLY A 485 13.39 -17.65 3.76
CA GLY A 485 13.81 -18.52 4.86
C GLY A 485 13.31 -18.07 6.24
N GLU A 486 12.37 -17.12 6.28
CA GLU A 486 11.82 -16.59 7.53
C GLU A 486 10.67 -17.48 8.02
N ILE A 487 10.64 -17.76 9.31
CA ILE A 487 9.54 -18.50 9.94
C ILE A 487 8.40 -17.52 10.19
N VAL A 488 7.36 -17.59 9.36
CA VAL A 488 6.16 -16.75 9.46
C VAL A 488 5.33 -17.17 10.67
N LYS A 489 5.13 -18.47 10.84
CA LYS A 489 4.43 -19.04 11.99
C LYS A 489 4.97 -20.42 12.34
N LYS A 490 4.92 -20.79 13.62
CA LYS A 490 5.43 -22.06 14.15
C LYS A 490 4.47 -22.66 15.17
N TYR A 491 4.25 -23.96 15.02
CA TYR A 491 3.48 -24.80 15.93
C TYR A 491 4.42 -25.83 16.55
N ILE A 492 4.24 -26.11 17.83
CA ILE A 492 5.05 -27.08 18.58
C ILE A 492 4.11 -27.93 19.42
N GLN A 493 4.24 -29.25 19.30
CA GLN A 493 3.52 -30.22 20.11
C GLN A 493 4.49 -31.30 20.61
N LEU A 494 4.13 -31.97 21.71
CA LEU A 494 4.88 -33.15 22.16
C LEU A 494 4.76 -34.25 21.12
N ASN A 495 5.87 -34.95 20.85
CA ASN A 495 5.86 -36.07 19.92
C ASN A 495 5.12 -37.26 20.55
N PRO A 496 4.03 -37.77 19.93
CA PRO A 496 3.29 -38.93 20.42
C PRO A 496 4.16 -40.20 20.48
N LYS A 497 3.76 -41.16 21.30
CA LYS A 497 4.52 -42.42 21.49
C LYS A 497 4.23 -43.45 20.40
N THR A 498 2.98 -43.56 19.97
CA THR A 498 2.51 -44.50 18.94
C THR A 498 2.70 -43.92 17.54
N TYR A 499 2.73 -44.81 16.55
CA TYR A 499 2.81 -44.43 15.14
C TYR A 499 1.54 -43.68 14.67
N GLU A 500 0.35 -44.20 14.98
CA GLU A 500 -0.93 -43.69 14.51
C GLU A 500 -1.17 -42.25 14.98
N ASP A 501 -1.01 -42.00 16.28
CA ASP A 501 -1.20 -40.67 16.87
C ASP A 501 -0.21 -39.66 16.29
N ARG A 502 1.00 -40.11 15.92
CA ARG A 502 2.04 -39.25 15.35
C ARG A 502 1.68 -38.81 13.93
N ILE A 503 1.21 -39.72 13.08
CA ILE A 503 0.74 -39.38 11.73
C ILE A 503 -0.50 -38.47 11.79
N GLU A 504 -1.47 -38.80 12.66
CA GLU A 504 -2.66 -37.97 12.84
C GLU A 504 -2.30 -36.55 13.27
N LEU A 505 -1.36 -36.42 14.22
CA LEU A 505 -0.89 -35.11 14.68
C LEU A 505 -0.17 -34.33 13.58
N ILE A 506 0.69 -34.98 12.77
CA ILE A 506 1.36 -34.33 11.64
C ILE A 506 0.33 -33.79 10.65
N LEU A 507 -0.63 -34.62 10.24
CA LEU A 507 -1.68 -34.24 9.30
C LEU A 507 -2.50 -33.06 9.84
N LYS A 508 -2.94 -33.16 11.09
CA LYS A 508 -3.69 -32.09 11.76
C LYS A 508 -2.93 -30.77 11.77
N MET A 509 -1.66 -30.78 12.20
CA MET A 509 -0.84 -29.58 12.27
C MET A 509 -0.55 -29.00 10.87
N CYS A 510 -0.38 -29.84 9.85
CA CYS A 510 -0.17 -29.36 8.49
C CYS A 510 -1.43 -28.75 7.87
N ILE A 511 -2.60 -29.36 8.09
CA ILE A 511 -3.89 -28.81 7.61
C ILE A 511 -4.18 -27.47 8.30
N GLU A 512 -3.97 -27.39 9.61
CA GLU A 512 -4.13 -26.15 10.37
C GLU A 512 -3.20 -25.05 9.86
N ALA A 513 -1.91 -25.36 9.65
CA ALA A 513 -0.95 -24.42 9.10
C ALA A 513 -1.27 -24.01 7.65
N ALA A 514 -1.74 -24.93 6.81
CA ALA A 514 -2.14 -24.64 5.44
C ALA A 514 -3.37 -23.73 5.37
N SER A 515 -4.36 -23.96 6.25
CA SER A 515 -5.53 -23.09 6.35
C SER A 515 -5.14 -21.69 6.79
N GLU A 516 -4.30 -21.57 7.82
CA GLU A 516 -3.89 -20.26 8.32
C GLU A 516 -2.95 -19.52 7.36
N ALA A 517 -2.22 -20.23 6.51
CA ALA A 517 -1.43 -19.61 5.44
C ALA A 517 -2.31 -18.78 4.50
N VAL A 518 -3.56 -19.19 4.24
CA VAL A 518 -4.51 -18.42 3.43
C VAL A 518 -4.82 -17.07 4.08
N ASP A 519 -5.08 -17.06 5.39
CA ASP A 519 -5.37 -15.84 6.15
C ASP A 519 -4.15 -14.91 6.25
N LEU A 520 -2.95 -15.50 6.27
CA LEU A 520 -1.66 -14.78 6.27
C LEU A 520 -1.20 -14.36 4.88
N ASN A 521 -2.03 -14.52 3.84
CA ASN A 521 -1.70 -14.23 2.45
C ASN A 521 -0.42 -14.96 1.95
N CYS A 522 -0.21 -16.16 2.45
CA CYS A 522 0.91 -17.04 2.11
C CYS A 522 0.43 -18.17 1.19
N ARG A 523 0.98 -18.24 -0.02
CA ARG A 523 0.78 -19.36 -0.96
C ARG A 523 1.76 -20.48 -0.65
N ILE A 524 1.25 -21.58 -0.10
CA ILE A 524 2.05 -22.79 0.14
C ILE A 524 2.36 -23.51 -1.18
N LEU A 525 3.64 -23.74 -1.46
CA LEU A 525 4.12 -24.43 -2.66
C LEU A 525 4.31 -25.94 -2.46
N GLY A 526 4.54 -26.36 -1.22
CA GLY A 526 4.86 -27.75 -0.89
C GLY A 526 5.21 -27.94 0.59
N VAL A 527 5.53 -29.17 0.96
CA VAL A 527 5.89 -29.58 2.33
C VAL A 527 7.28 -30.21 2.34
N GLY A 528 8.15 -29.75 3.24
CA GLY A 528 9.43 -30.38 3.55
C GLY A 528 9.40 -31.02 4.94
N ILE A 529 9.80 -32.28 5.03
CA ILE A 529 9.78 -33.06 6.28
C ILE A 529 11.19 -33.48 6.63
N SER A 530 11.65 -33.01 7.79
CA SER A 530 12.87 -33.40 8.45
C SER A 530 12.54 -34.45 9.51
N THR A 531 13.23 -35.60 9.48
CA THR A 531 13.07 -36.66 10.48
C THR A 531 14.41 -37.26 10.86
N GLY A 532 14.53 -37.70 12.11
CA GLY A 532 15.66 -38.53 12.52
C GLY A 532 15.58 -39.92 11.91
N GLY A 533 16.74 -40.53 11.65
CA GLY A 533 16.87 -41.87 11.09
C GLY A 533 17.22 -41.88 9.60
N ARG A 534 17.28 -43.09 9.04
CA ARG A 534 17.66 -43.36 7.65
C ARG A 534 16.43 -43.22 6.75
N VAL A 535 16.48 -42.27 5.82
CA VAL A 535 15.36 -41.94 4.92
C VAL A 535 15.72 -42.30 3.48
N ASP A 536 14.79 -42.90 2.76
CA ASP A 536 14.81 -42.93 1.30
C ASP A 536 14.07 -41.69 0.78
N PRO A 537 14.79 -40.66 0.30
CA PRO A 537 14.16 -39.42 -0.17
C PRO A 537 13.46 -39.61 -1.52
N GLN A 538 13.76 -40.66 -2.28
CA GLN A 538 13.14 -40.91 -3.58
C GLN A 538 11.70 -41.40 -3.40
N GLU A 539 11.48 -42.27 -2.41
CA GLU A 539 10.16 -42.80 -2.07
C GLU A 539 9.47 -41.99 -0.96
N GLY A 540 10.21 -41.21 -0.17
CA GLY A 540 9.67 -40.47 0.98
C GLY A 540 9.44 -41.36 2.21
N VAL A 541 10.20 -42.45 2.31
CA VAL A 541 10.03 -43.53 3.30
C VAL A 541 11.14 -43.49 4.34
N VAL A 542 10.78 -43.59 5.62
CA VAL A 542 11.74 -43.78 6.71
C VAL A 542 12.08 -45.26 6.81
N LEU A 543 13.27 -45.66 6.35
CA LEU A 543 13.73 -47.05 6.33
C LEU A 543 14.02 -47.56 7.75
N HIS A 544 14.68 -46.74 8.56
CA HIS A 544 15.02 -47.09 9.94
C HIS A 544 15.03 -45.86 10.84
N SER A 545 14.33 -45.91 11.96
CA SER A 545 14.31 -44.82 12.95
C SER A 545 15.45 -44.92 13.95
N THR A 546 15.64 -43.82 14.67
CA THR A 546 16.43 -43.83 15.90
C THR A 546 15.64 -44.48 17.04
N LYS A 547 16.33 -44.99 18.06
CA LYS A 547 15.69 -45.53 19.28
C LYS A 547 14.81 -44.51 20.03
N LEU A 548 14.89 -43.22 19.69
CA LEU A 548 14.09 -42.15 20.27
C LEU A 548 12.68 -42.10 19.69
N ILE A 549 12.44 -42.69 18.51
CA ILE A 549 11.14 -42.68 17.83
C ILE A 549 10.72 -44.14 17.60
N GLN A 550 10.09 -44.74 18.62
CA GLN A 550 9.63 -46.13 18.55
C GLN A 550 8.55 -46.31 17.47
N GLU A 551 8.47 -47.52 16.90
CA GLU A 551 7.50 -47.93 15.87
C GLU A 551 7.61 -47.18 14.53
N TRP A 552 8.75 -46.52 14.28
CA TRP A 552 8.95 -45.65 13.12
C TRP A 552 9.90 -46.27 12.08
N ASN A 553 9.60 -47.49 11.62
CA ASN A 553 10.42 -48.23 10.65
C ASN A 553 9.58 -48.62 9.43
N ALA A 554 10.15 -48.44 8.23
CA ALA A 554 9.48 -48.65 6.95
C ALA A 554 8.16 -47.85 6.81
N ILE A 555 8.18 -46.59 7.24
CA ILE A 555 7.00 -45.71 7.24
C ILE A 555 7.04 -44.76 6.05
N ASP A 556 5.98 -44.75 5.25
CA ASP A 556 5.73 -43.73 4.23
C ASP A 556 5.13 -42.47 4.86
N LEU A 557 5.87 -41.35 4.77
CA LEU A 557 5.41 -40.05 5.24
C LEU A 557 4.90 -39.16 4.10
N ARG A 558 5.31 -39.44 2.86
CA ARG A 558 4.98 -38.59 1.72
C ARG A 558 3.52 -38.74 1.35
N THR A 559 3.07 -39.96 1.09
CA THR A 559 1.76 -40.20 0.47
C THR A 559 0.61 -39.67 1.30
N PRO A 560 0.50 -39.97 2.62
CA PRO A 560 -0.64 -39.51 3.42
C PRO A 560 -0.75 -37.98 3.49
N ILE A 561 0.39 -37.29 3.56
CA ILE A 561 0.44 -35.83 3.68
C ILE A 561 0.18 -35.18 2.32
N SER A 562 0.73 -35.75 1.24
CA SER A 562 0.50 -35.31 -0.13
C SER A 562 -0.98 -35.44 -0.50
N ASP A 563 -1.61 -36.57 -0.16
CA ASP A 563 -3.03 -36.81 -0.43
C ASP A 563 -3.93 -35.86 0.37
N ALA A 564 -3.60 -35.59 1.63
CA ALA A 564 -4.38 -34.72 2.50
C ALA A 564 -4.30 -33.23 2.11
N LEU A 565 -3.16 -32.76 1.60
CA LEU A 565 -2.93 -31.35 1.29
C LEU A 565 -2.98 -31.03 -0.20
N HIS A 566 -2.94 -32.03 -1.07
CA HIS A 566 -2.78 -31.88 -2.52
C HIS A 566 -1.53 -31.07 -2.91
N LEU A 567 -0.44 -31.26 -2.16
CA LEU A 567 0.83 -30.55 -2.31
C LEU A 567 1.98 -31.54 -2.44
N PRO A 568 3.05 -31.20 -3.17
CA PRO A 568 4.25 -32.04 -3.22
C PRO A 568 4.94 -32.08 -1.85
N VAL A 569 5.36 -33.29 -1.44
CA VAL A 569 5.98 -33.55 -0.13
C VAL A 569 7.36 -34.18 -0.30
N TRP A 570 8.38 -33.58 0.30
CA TRP A 570 9.74 -34.10 0.37
C TRP A 570 10.07 -34.52 1.80
N VAL A 571 10.78 -35.64 1.95
CA VAL A 571 11.15 -36.20 3.24
C VAL A 571 12.65 -36.51 3.20
N ASP A 572 13.39 -36.07 4.20
CA ASP A 572 14.82 -36.37 4.32
C ASP A 572 15.25 -36.42 5.79
N ASN A 573 16.46 -36.92 6.00
CA ASN A 573 17.13 -36.93 7.29
C ASN A 573 17.37 -35.49 7.80
N ASP A 574 17.29 -35.29 9.11
CA ASP A 574 17.51 -34.00 9.77
C ASP A 574 18.90 -33.38 9.52
N GLY A 575 19.95 -34.20 9.48
CA GLY A 575 21.31 -33.84 9.07
C GLY A 575 21.39 -33.27 7.66
N ASN A 576 20.75 -33.95 6.72
CA ASN A 576 20.66 -33.55 5.33
C ASN A 576 19.84 -32.26 5.15
N CYS A 577 18.68 -32.17 5.81
CA CYS A 577 17.84 -30.97 5.82
C CYS A 577 18.58 -29.74 6.33
N ALA A 578 19.39 -29.89 7.39
CA ALA A 578 20.21 -28.79 7.89
C ALA A 578 21.29 -28.36 6.89
N ALA A 579 21.94 -29.31 6.19
CA ALA A 579 22.90 -28.97 5.14
C ALA A 579 22.24 -28.22 3.97
N LEU A 580 21.03 -28.62 3.56
CA LEU A 580 20.25 -27.91 2.56
C LEU A 580 19.86 -26.49 3.04
N ALA A 581 19.48 -26.34 4.31
CA ALA A 581 19.17 -25.05 4.90
C ALA A 581 20.41 -24.13 4.94
N GLU A 582 21.59 -24.64 5.32
CA GLU A 582 22.85 -23.89 5.29
C GLU A 582 23.26 -23.50 3.85
N ARG A 583 23.05 -24.39 2.88
CA ARG A 583 23.29 -24.09 1.45
C ARG A 583 22.41 -22.94 0.96
N LYS A 584 21.12 -22.96 1.34
CA LYS A 584 20.11 -22.04 0.82
C LYS A 584 20.04 -20.72 1.58
N PHE A 585 20.16 -20.75 2.90
CA PHE A 585 19.90 -19.62 3.81
C PHE A 585 21.11 -19.24 4.68
N GLY A 586 21.99 -20.18 5.01
CA GLY A 586 23.09 -19.99 5.95
C GLY A 586 24.47 -19.79 5.32
N HIS A 587 25.51 -20.29 5.98
CA HIS A 587 26.92 -20.02 5.62
C HIS A 587 27.41 -20.86 4.42
N GLY A 588 26.63 -21.84 3.99
CA GLY A 588 26.90 -22.64 2.79
C GLY A 588 26.52 -21.93 1.48
N LYS A 589 25.92 -20.73 1.54
CA LYS A 589 25.55 -19.95 0.35
C LYS A 589 26.76 -19.69 -0.55
N GLY A 590 26.64 -20.10 -1.82
CA GLY A 590 27.68 -19.93 -2.84
C GLY A 590 28.93 -20.79 -2.63
N VAL A 591 28.87 -21.79 -1.74
CA VAL A 591 29.94 -22.76 -1.53
C VAL A 591 29.52 -24.09 -2.15
N GLU A 592 30.29 -24.57 -3.13
CA GLU A 592 29.96 -25.78 -3.88
C GLU A 592 30.15 -27.07 -3.07
N ASP A 593 31.15 -27.07 -2.19
CA ASP A 593 31.56 -28.24 -1.40
C ASP A 593 31.69 -27.87 0.07
N PHE A 594 30.84 -28.46 0.92
CA PHE A 594 30.95 -28.30 2.38
C PHE A 594 30.29 -29.45 3.13
N ILE A 595 30.66 -29.56 4.40
CA ILE A 595 30.08 -30.53 5.34
C ILE A 595 29.44 -29.74 6.48
N THR A 596 28.19 -30.11 6.79
CA THR A 596 27.49 -29.64 7.98
C THR A 596 27.61 -30.69 9.06
N VAL A 597 28.02 -30.28 10.27
CA VAL A 597 28.06 -31.13 11.45
C VAL A 597 27.08 -30.59 12.48
N ILE A 598 26.12 -31.42 12.87
CA ILE A 598 25.13 -31.08 13.89
C ILE A 598 25.55 -31.75 15.20
N THR A 599 25.62 -30.96 16.27
CA THR A 599 25.91 -31.47 17.61
C THR A 599 24.80 -31.06 18.56
N GLY A 600 24.19 -32.03 19.23
CA GLY A 600 23.09 -31.82 20.18
C GLY A 600 22.90 -33.07 21.03
N THR A 601 21.67 -33.61 21.09
CA THR A 601 21.38 -34.91 21.71
C THR A 601 22.25 -36.03 21.11
N GLY A 602 22.43 -36.01 19.79
CA GLY A 602 23.32 -36.88 19.00
C GLY A 602 24.35 -36.09 18.20
N ILE A 603 25.04 -36.76 17.28
CA ILE A 603 25.93 -36.15 16.29
C ILE A 603 25.47 -36.58 14.90
N GLY A 604 24.94 -35.62 14.14
CA GLY A 604 24.50 -35.81 12.76
C GLY A 604 25.36 -35.03 11.76
N GLY A 605 25.06 -35.18 10.48
CA GLY A 605 25.69 -34.38 9.45
C GLY A 605 25.03 -34.48 8.09
N GLY A 606 25.50 -33.62 7.19
CA GLY A 606 25.12 -33.61 5.78
C GLY A 606 26.31 -33.17 4.93
N ILE A 607 26.40 -33.67 3.71
CA ILE A 607 27.50 -33.39 2.79
C ILE A 607 26.93 -32.78 1.52
N ILE A 608 27.36 -31.56 1.18
CA ILE A 608 27.12 -30.94 -0.11
C ILE A 608 28.40 -31.08 -0.94
N HIS A 609 28.28 -31.63 -2.16
CA HIS A 609 29.35 -31.73 -3.12
C HIS A 609 28.86 -31.32 -4.50
N GLN A 610 29.59 -30.45 -5.20
CA GLN A 610 29.18 -29.88 -6.50
C GLN A 610 27.78 -29.28 -6.47
N ASN A 611 27.46 -28.53 -5.40
CA ASN A 611 26.14 -27.95 -5.11
C ASN A 611 25.00 -28.97 -4.85
N GLU A 612 25.26 -30.27 -4.85
CA GLU A 612 24.27 -31.33 -4.64
C GLU A 612 24.43 -32.00 -3.27
N LEU A 613 23.31 -32.42 -2.67
CA LEU A 613 23.31 -33.18 -1.43
C LEU A 613 23.70 -34.64 -1.69
N ILE A 614 24.62 -35.17 -0.89
CA ILE A 614 25.08 -36.56 -1.01
C ILE A 614 24.38 -37.46 0.00
N HIS A 615 23.42 -38.26 -0.47
CA HIS A 615 22.78 -39.29 0.36
C HIS A 615 23.59 -40.60 0.45
N GLY A 616 24.36 -40.91 -0.60
CA GLY A 616 25.06 -42.20 -0.75
C GLY A 616 24.16 -43.33 -1.24
N SER A 617 24.76 -44.44 -1.69
CA SER A 617 24.03 -45.58 -2.29
C SER A 617 23.07 -46.29 -1.34
N SER A 618 23.23 -46.05 -0.04
CA SER A 618 22.39 -46.60 1.01
C SER A 618 21.71 -45.48 1.82
N PHE A 619 21.71 -44.23 1.40
CA PHE A 619 21.13 -43.12 2.18
C PHE A 619 21.75 -42.95 3.59
N CYS A 620 23.06 -43.24 3.73
CA CYS A 620 23.80 -43.15 5.01
C CYS A 620 25.15 -42.42 4.88
N ALA A 621 25.40 -41.66 3.80
CA ALA A 621 26.73 -41.10 3.52
C ALA A 621 27.25 -40.15 4.62
N ALA A 622 26.34 -39.42 5.29
CA ALA A 622 26.68 -38.37 6.24
C ALA A 622 26.35 -38.73 7.71
N GLU A 623 26.33 -40.02 8.05
CA GLU A 623 26.16 -40.55 9.42
C GLU A 623 27.46 -40.36 10.26
N LEU A 624 27.93 -39.10 10.34
CA LEU A 624 29.25 -38.74 10.87
C LEU A 624 29.41 -39.13 12.35
N GLY A 625 28.33 -39.12 13.13
CA GLY A 625 28.34 -39.54 14.53
C GLY A 625 28.62 -41.04 14.72
N HIS A 626 28.33 -41.86 13.71
CA HIS A 626 28.45 -43.31 13.79
C HIS A 626 29.77 -43.87 13.24
N ILE A 627 30.71 -43.00 12.85
CA ILE A 627 32.08 -43.41 12.53
C ILE A 627 32.74 -43.94 13.81
N VAL A 628 33.25 -45.16 13.75
CA VAL A 628 33.94 -45.82 14.87
C VAL A 628 35.35 -45.28 15.00
N VAL A 629 35.68 -44.75 16.19
CA VAL A 629 37.00 -44.20 16.52
C VAL A 629 37.75 -45.01 17.57
N ALA A 630 37.08 -45.95 18.24
CA ALA A 630 37.65 -46.91 19.17
C ALA A 630 36.83 -48.22 19.14
N MET A 631 37.44 -49.35 18.80
CA MET A 631 36.71 -50.63 18.66
C MET A 631 36.23 -51.19 20.02
N ASP A 632 36.91 -50.82 21.09
CA ASP A 632 36.63 -51.14 22.50
C ASP A 632 35.90 -50.00 23.24
N GLY A 633 35.37 -49.03 22.49
CA GLY A 633 34.71 -47.85 23.05
C GLY A 633 33.31 -48.13 23.63
N PRO A 634 32.67 -47.11 24.25
CA PRO A 634 31.35 -47.25 24.83
C PRO A 634 30.32 -47.57 23.76
N GLN A 635 29.27 -48.30 24.16
CA GLN A 635 28.17 -48.64 23.27
C GLN A 635 27.43 -47.36 22.83
N CYS A 636 27.19 -47.25 21.52
CA CYS A 636 26.40 -46.21 20.88
C CYS A 636 24.93 -46.65 20.80
N LEU A 637 24.01 -45.68 20.69
CA LEU A 637 22.58 -45.97 20.52
C LEU A 637 22.27 -46.74 19.23
N CYS A 638 23.09 -46.57 18.18
CA CYS A 638 23.01 -47.36 16.95
C CYS A 638 23.34 -48.86 17.13
N GLY A 639 23.85 -49.27 18.30
CA GLY A 639 24.19 -50.66 18.63
C GLY A 639 25.67 -51.01 18.47
N ASN A 640 26.46 -50.16 17.80
CA ASN A 640 27.91 -50.35 17.64
C ASN A 640 28.72 -49.82 18.84
N HIS A 641 30.02 -50.12 18.91
CA HIS A 641 30.92 -49.67 19.97
C HIS A 641 31.89 -48.58 19.47
N GLY A 642 32.10 -47.58 20.33
CA GLY A 642 33.04 -46.47 20.14
C GLY A 642 32.83 -45.61 18.90
N CYS A 643 31.57 -45.40 18.54
CA CYS A 643 31.17 -44.33 17.64
C CYS A 643 31.52 -42.95 18.24
N ILE A 644 31.81 -41.95 17.40
CA ILE A 644 32.08 -40.57 17.86
C ILE A 644 30.93 -40.04 18.72
N GLU A 645 29.68 -40.29 18.32
CA GLU A 645 28.49 -39.91 19.06
C GLU A 645 28.52 -40.44 20.49
N ALA A 646 28.99 -41.67 20.70
CA ALA A 646 29.05 -42.30 22.02
C ALA A 646 30.05 -41.64 22.98
N TYR A 647 30.91 -40.75 22.47
CA TYR A 647 31.86 -39.96 23.25
C TYR A 647 31.50 -38.48 23.35
N ALA A 648 30.98 -37.88 22.27
CA ALA A 648 30.94 -36.43 22.10
C ALA A 648 29.54 -35.82 21.97
N SER A 649 28.48 -36.64 21.94
CA SER A 649 27.10 -36.13 21.93
C SER A 649 26.68 -35.60 23.30
N GLY A 650 25.62 -34.80 23.34
CA GLY A 650 25.01 -34.34 24.59
C GLY A 650 24.53 -35.49 25.47
N THR A 651 23.99 -36.56 24.88
CA THR A 651 23.57 -37.77 25.64
C THR A 651 24.77 -38.54 26.18
N ALA A 652 25.87 -38.64 25.43
CA ALA A 652 27.10 -39.25 25.91
C ALA A 652 27.69 -38.45 27.10
N LEU A 653 27.78 -37.13 26.96
CA LEU A 653 28.26 -36.27 28.04
C LEU A 653 27.35 -36.33 29.27
N GLN A 654 26.03 -36.35 29.09
CA GLN A 654 25.09 -36.50 30.19
C GLN A 654 25.24 -37.86 30.90
N ARG A 655 25.45 -38.94 30.16
CA ARG A 655 25.70 -40.27 30.72
C ARG A 655 26.94 -40.28 31.60
N GLU A 656 28.04 -39.70 31.12
CA GLU A 656 29.27 -39.62 31.91
C GLU A 656 29.14 -38.65 33.11
N ALA A 657 28.39 -37.56 32.95
CA ALA A 657 28.03 -36.68 34.06
C ALA A 657 27.30 -37.42 35.17
N LYS A 658 26.31 -38.25 34.79
CA LYS A 658 25.56 -39.07 35.73
C LYS A 658 26.45 -40.08 36.45
N LYS A 659 27.35 -40.77 35.74
CA LYS A 659 28.32 -41.67 36.39
C LYS A 659 29.18 -40.95 37.43
N LEU A 660 29.73 -39.78 37.08
CA LEU A 660 30.53 -39.01 38.04
C LEU A 660 29.70 -38.57 39.24
N HIS A 661 28.43 -38.23 39.03
CA HIS A 661 27.52 -37.85 40.11
C HIS A 661 27.18 -39.04 41.01
N ASP A 662 26.88 -40.21 40.44
CA ASP A 662 26.59 -41.44 41.16
C ASP A 662 27.82 -41.91 41.99
N ASP A 663 29.04 -41.62 41.49
CA ASP A 663 30.32 -41.87 42.17
C ASP A 663 30.75 -40.71 43.12
N ASP A 664 29.85 -39.76 43.44
CA ASP A 664 30.08 -38.59 44.31
C ASP A 664 31.33 -37.75 43.91
N SER A 665 31.66 -37.73 42.60
CA SER A 665 32.86 -37.12 42.04
C SER A 665 32.59 -35.96 41.06
N LEU A 666 31.31 -35.64 40.81
CA LEU A 666 30.88 -34.47 40.05
C LEU A 666 30.71 -33.25 40.98
N LEU A 667 31.82 -32.55 41.25
CA LEU A 667 31.84 -31.28 41.99
C LEU A 667 31.77 -30.09 41.03
N ILE A 668 30.89 -29.12 41.32
CA ILE A 668 30.81 -27.83 40.63
C ILE A 668 31.31 -26.76 41.61
N GLY A 669 32.59 -26.37 41.48
CA GLY A 669 33.30 -25.67 42.55
C GLY A 669 33.56 -26.63 43.73
N ASP A 670 33.30 -26.20 44.96
CA ASP A 670 33.47 -27.02 46.18
C ASP A 670 32.17 -27.71 46.65
N MET A 671 31.09 -27.63 45.86
CA MET A 671 29.79 -28.17 46.23
C MET A 671 29.45 -29.45 45.44
N SER A 672 29.03 -30.49 46.17
CA SER A 672 28.40 -31.68 45.60
C SER A 672 26.94 -31.39 45.24
N MET A 673 26.49 -31.84 44.07
CA MET A 673 25.07 -31.78 43.72
C MET A 673 24.25 -32.76 44.57
N LYS A 674 22.99 -32.44 44.85
CA LYS A 674 22.09 -33.35 45.59
C LYS A 674 21.69 -34.54 44.70
N LYS A 675 21.56 -35.73 45.29
CA LYS A 675 21.23 -36.98 44.56
C LYS A 675 19.88 -36.95 43.84
N GLU A 676 18.97 -36.03 44.19
CA GLU A 676 17.67 -35.88 43.52
C GLU A 676 17.66 -34.95 42.30
N GLU A 677 18.77 -34.26 41.97
CA GLU A 677 18.80 -33.30 40.85
C GLU A 677 19.00 -33.97 39.48
N ILE A 678 18.29 -33.47 38.45
CA ILE A 678 18.45 -33.96 37.07
C ILE A 678 19.81 -33.51 36.53
N ILE A 679 20.73 -34.45 36.37
CA ILE A 679 22.08 -34.19 35.83
C ILE A 679 22.02 -34.03 34.30
N THR A 680 22.67 -32.97 33.80
CA THR A 680 22.75 -32.64 32.36
C THR A 680 24.21 -32.52 31.90
N ALA A 681 24.43 -32.51 30.58
CA ALA A 681 25.77 -32.27 30.02
C ALA A 681 26.34 -30.88 30.40
N ALA A 682 25.50 -29.90 30.69
CA ALA A 682 25.92 -28.57 31.11
C ALA A 682 26.63 -28.60 32.48
N HIS A 683 26.13 -29.41 33.42
CA HIS A 683 26.75 -29.61 34.73
C HIS A 683 28.17 -30.18 34.61
N LEU A 684 28.39 -31.13 33.71
CA LEU A 684 29.73 -31.68 33.43
C LEU A 684 30.69 -30.64 32.85
N ILE A 685 30.23 -29.84 31.89
CA ILE A 685 31.04 -28.77 31.28
C ILE A 685 31.38 -27.69 32.32
N GLN A 686 30.43 -27.36 33.20
CA GLN A 686 30.64 -26.40 34.27
C GLN A 686 31.62 -26.92 35.32
N ALA A 687 31.49 -28.18 35.75
CA ALA A 687 32.45 -28.84 36.63
C ALA A 687 33.88 -28.81 36.05
N ALA A 688 34.03 -29.12 34.76
CA ALA A 688 35.32 -29.04 34.07
C ALA A 688 35.91 -27.62 34.07
N LYS A 689 35.08 -26.60 33.79
CA LYS A 689 35.50 -25.19 33.82
C LYS A 689 35.93 -24.71 35.21
N LEU A 690 35.34 -25.28 36.25
CA LEU A 690 35.63 -24.97 37.66
C LEU A 690 36.74 -25.86 38.26
N GLY A 691 37.50 -26.57 37.43
CA GLY A 691 38.71 -27.28 37.85
C GLY A 691 38.53 -28.73 38.27
N ASN A 692 37.33 -29.33 38.09
CA ASN A 692 37.15 -30.76 38.31
C ASN A 692 37.92 -31.56 37.24
N THR A 693 39.03 -32.19 37.65
CA THR A 693 39.96 -32.90 36.77
C THR A 693 39.35 -34.10 36.06
N LYS A 694 38.43 -34.83 36.72
CA LYS A 694 37.72 -35.96 36.10
C LYS A 694 36.74 -35.46 35.03
N ALA A 695 35.98 -34.41 35.32
CA ALA A 695 35.09 -33.78 34.36
C ALA A 695 35.86 -33.19 33.17
N ASP A 696 36.99 -32.51 33.42
CA ASP A 696 37.85 -31.98 32.36
C ASP A 696 38.42 -33.09 31.47
N ASN A 697 38.85 -34.21 32.05
CA ASN A 697 39.32 -35.36 31.27
C ASN A 697 38.23 -35.95 30.36
N ILE A 698 36.98 -36.05 30.81
CA ILE A 698 35.87 -36.54 29.99
C ILE A 698 35.57 -35.54 28.85
N VAL A 699 35.49 -34.25 29.16
CA VAL A 699 35.28 -33.20 28.15
C VAL A 699 36.45 -33.17 27.16
N ARG A 700 37.70 -33.33 27.62
CA ARG A 700 38.89 -33.44 26.77
C ARG A 700 38.87 -34.68 25.91
N THR A 701 38.39 -35.81 26.41
CA THR A 701 38.27 -37.05 25.64
C THR A 701 37.27 -36.88 24.50
N GLY A 702 36.08 -36.33 24.79
CA GLY A 702 35.11 -35.93 23.76
C GLY A 702 35.71 -34.91 22.77
N LYS A 703 36.46 -33.92 23.27
CA LYS A 703 37.26 -32.97 22.48
C LYS A 703 38.52 -33.56 21.83
N THR A 704 38.91 -34.80 22.06
CA THR A 704 40.08 -35.43 21.40
C THR A 704 39.61 -36.25 20.21
N TYR A 705 38.44 -36.88 20.35
CA TYR A 705 37.78 -37.57 19.25
C TYR A 705 37.08 -36.61 18.29
N LYS A 706 36.53 -35.47 18.76
CA LYS A 706 35.94 -34.44 17.89
C LYS A 706 36.93 -33.84 16.86
N PRO A 707 38.19 -33.52 17.19
CA PRO A 707 39.23 -33.15 16.23
C PRO A 707 39.67 -34.29 15.33
N LYS A 708 39.61 -35.56 15.76
CA LYS A 708 39.86 -36.70 14.86
C LYS A 708 38.79 -36.78 13.78
N THR A 709 37.54 -36.49 14.14
CA THR A 709 36.45 -36.27 13.17
C THR A 709 36.75 -35.08 12.28
N GLU A 710 37.19 -33.95 12.84
CA GLU A 710 37.56 -32.76 12.07
C GLU A 710 38.73 -33.04 11.10
N ILE A 711 39.73 -33.84 11.50
CA ILE A 711 40.84 -34.30 10.66
C ILE A 711 40.35 -35.22 9.55
N PHE A 712 39.44 -36.16 9.85
CA PHE A 712 38.84 -37.04 8.85
C PHE A 712 37.98 -36.27 7.85
N ILE A 713 37.17 -35.32 8.33
CA ILE A 713 36.38 -34.39 7.50
C ILE A 713 37.34 -33.51 6.67
N ARG A 714 38.46 -33.03 7.24
CA ARG A 714 39.54 -32.32 6.51
C ARG A 714 40.26 -33.17 5.46
N MET A 715 40.29 -34.49 5.63
CA MET A 715 40.82 -35.41 4.62
C MET A 715 39.82 -35.70 3.50
N LEU A 716 38.52 -35.68 3.80
CA LEU A 716 37.45 -35.88 2.81
C LEU A 716 37.11 -34.60 2.05
N ALA A 717 37.29 -33.43 2.65
CA ALA A 717 36.98 -32.14 2.06
C ALA A 717 38.21 -31.22 2.09
N SER A 718 38.72 -30.85 0.91
CA SER A 718 39.70 -29.76 0.75
C SER A 718 39.06 -28.35 0.89
N GLY A 719 37.83 -28.26 1.40
CA GLY A 719 36.95 -27.09 1.39
C GLY A 719 36.53 -26.56 2.77
N LYS A 720 35.58 -25.60 2.77
CA LYS A 720 35.11 -24.81 3.93
C LYS A 720 34.13 -25.61 4.83
N TYR A 721 34.09 -25.31 6.13
CA TYR A 721 33.25 -26.00 7.13
C TYR A 721 32.14 -25.08 7.64
N CYS A 722 30.93 -25.60 7.85
CA CYS A 722 29.82 -24.91 8.49
C CYS A 722 29.39 -25.64 9.78
N TYR A 723 29.46 -24.96 10.92
CA TYR A 723 29.05 -25.49 12.23
C TYR A 723 27.73 -24.85 12.67
N CYS A 724 26.69 -25.66 12.91
CA CYS A 724 25.40 -25.19 13.39
C CYS A 724 25.15 -25.73 14.82
N GLY A 725 25.35 -24.87 15.84
CA GLY A 725 25.24 -25.20 17.27
C GLY A 725 26.38 -24.62 18.13
N LEU A 726 26.06 -24.16 19.35
CA LEU A 726 26.90 -23.33 20.23
C LEU A 726 28.36 -23.81 20.39
N ILE A 727 29.30 -23.06 19.81
CA ILE A 727 30.69 -22.71 20.20
C ILE A 727 31.49 -22.46 18.91
N LEU A 728 31.71 -21.18 18.61
CA LEU A 728 32.73 -20.70 17.67
C LEU A 728 34.11 -21.09 18.19
N VAL A 729 34.93 -21.76 17.37
CA VAL A 729 36.38 -21.51 17.30
C VAL A 729 36.86 -21.75 15.87
N CYS A 730 37.17 -20.68 15.13
CA CYS A 730 38.00 -20.74 13.93
C CYS A 730 39.47 -20.88 14.35
N PHE A 731 40.16 -21.96 13.97
CA PHE A 731 41.62 -21.98 13.96
C PHE A 731 42.15 -22.13 12.53
N CYS A 732 42.79 -21.05 12.08
CA CYS A 732 43.59 -21.01 10.87
C CYS A 732 45.00 -21.50 11.22
N TYR A 733 45.45 -22.64 10.70
CA TYR A 733 46.88 -22.98 10.67
C TYR A 733 47.25 -23.70 9.37
N LYS A 734 48.16 -23.07 8.64
CA LYS A 734 48.93 -23.62 7.51
C LYS A 734 49.95 -24.63 8.03
N THR A 735 49.82 -25.91 7.67
CA THR A 735 50.88 -26.85 7.22
C THR A 735 50.40 -28.31 7.33
N ILE A 736 50.56 -29.09 6.25
CA ILE A 736 50.47 -30.56 6.27
C ILE A 736 51.71 -31.11 5.54
N PRO A 737 52.47 -32.07 6.10
CA PRO A 737 53.32 -32.95 5.30
C PRO A 737 52.86 -34.43 5.32
N LYS A 738 52.82 -35.01 4.11
CA LYS A 738 53.18 -36.39 3.72
C LYS A 738 52.53 -37.63 4.35
N ILE A 739 51.63 -37.56 5.33
CA ILE A 739 51.00 -38.77 5.92
C ILE A 739 49.77 -39.27 5.11
N GLY A 740 49.08 -38.38 4.39
CA GLY A 740 47.83 -38.72 3.67
C GLY A 740 47.99 -39.69 2.50
N LEU A 741 49.15 -39.73 1.84
CA LEU A 741 49.38 -40.59 0.67
C LEU A 741 49.58 -42.06 1.07
N LEU A 742 50.11 -42.32 2.27
CA LEU A 742 50.39 -43.67 2.76
C LEU A 742 49.11 -44.39 3.20
N LEU A 743 48.16 -43.68 3.80
CA LEU A 743 46.86 -44.26 4.20
C LEU A 743 45.93 -44.52 3.01
N LEU A 744 45.98 -43.68 1.96
CA LEU A 744 45.19 -43.90 0.74
C LEU A 744 45.64 -45.18 0.01
N LEU A 745 46.95 -45.45 0.00
CA LEU A 745 47.53 -46.69 -0.52
C LEU A 745 47.08 -47.91 0.28
N ILE A 746 47.03 -47.81 1.62
CA ILE A 746 46.56 -48.90 2.48
C ILE A 746 45.07 -49.19 2.21
N ILE A 747 44.22 -48.17 2.06
CA ILE A 747 42.78 -48.35 1.80
C ILE A 747 42.55 -48.99 0.42
N ILE A 748 43.26 -48.55 -0.61
CA ILE A 748 43.17 -49.11 -1.97
C ILE A 748 43.67 -50.57 -1.98
N LEU A 749 44.78 -50.88 -1.31
CA LEU A 749 45.30 -52.25 -1.19
C LEU A 749 44.37 -53.16 -0.38
N THR A 750 43.72 -52.64 0.66
CA THR A 750 42.75 -53.40 1.46
C THR A 750 41.46 -53.66 0.68
N PHE A 751 41.03 -52.73 -0.17
CA PHE A 751 39.85 -52.87 -1.04
C PHE A 751 40.11 -53.87 -2.17
N LEU A 752 41.28 -53.80 -2.81
CA LEU A 752 41.71 -54.76 -3.85
C LEU A 752 41.92 -56.17 -3.31
N TRP A 753 42.39 -56.31 -2.06
CA TRP A 753 42.52 -57.60 -1.38
C TRP A 753 41.15 -58.24 -1.08
N LYS A 754 40.17 -57.45 -0.58
CA LYS A 754 38.80 -57.92 -0.33
C LYS A 754 38.03 -58.29 -1.59
N CYS A 755 38.29 -57.63 -2.73
CA CYS A 755 37.70 -57.98 -4.01
C CYS A 755 38.26 -59.30 -4.58
N LYS A 756 39.50 -59.67 -4.24
CA LYS A 756 40.14 -60.92 -4.71
C LYS A 756 39.63 -62.17 -3.97
N GLU A 757 39.21 -62.04 -2.71
CA GLU A 757 38.66 -63.16 -1.94
C GLU A 757 37.20 -63.52 -2.30
N ARG A 758 36.40 -62.57 -2.80
CA ARG A 758 34.98 -62.81 -3.12
C ARG A 758 34.71 -63.31 -4.55
N GLY A 759 35.76 -63.53 -5.36
CA GLY A 759 35.67 -63.92 -6.77
C GLY A 759 35.61 -65.42 -7.08
N LYS A 760 35.44 -66.31 -6.09
CA LYS A 760 35.24 -67.76 -6.31
C LYS A 760 33.81 -68.18 -5.99
N ASN A 761 32.85 -67.81 -6.84
CA ASN A 761 31.71 -68.66 -7.20
C ASN A 761 30.75 -67.99 -8.21
N ARG A 762 30.73 -68.60 -9.40
CA ARG A 762 29.64 -68.65 -10.41
C ARG A 762 29.46 -67.51 -11.43
N PRO A 763 28.96 -67.88 -12.64
CA PRO A 763 29.29 -67.23 -13.91
C PRO A 763 28.11 -66.49 -14.55
N GLY A 764 28.41 -65.46 -15.36
CA GLY A 764 27.41 -64.82 -16.23
C GLY A 764 27.96 -63.60 -16.96
N LYS A 765 28.24 -63.76 -18.26
CA LYS A 765 28.77 -62.74 -19.19
C LYS A 765 27.80 -61.57 -19.39
N ILE A 766 28.24 -60.32 -19.17
CA ILE A 766 27.88 -59.15 -20.01
C ILE A 766 29.12 -58.24 -20.15
N ARG A 767 29.39 -57.83 -21.40
CA ARG A 767 30.54 -57.04 -21.91
C ARG A 767 30.81 -55.73 -21.15
N ARG A 768 32.09 -55.48 -20.79
CA ARG A 768 32.68 -54.13 -20.59
C ARG A 768 34.12 -54.05 -21.11
N ASP A 769 34.32 -54.36 -22.40
CA ASP A 769 35.58 -54.08 -23.10
C ASP A 769 35.59 -52.63 -23.62
N ARG A 770 36.20 -51.70 -22.85
CA ARG A 770 37.01 -50.54 -23.34
C ARG A 770 37.50 -49.57 -22.25
N CYS A 771 36.95 -49.57 -21.04
CA CYS A 771 37.40 -48.64 -19.97
C CYS A 771 38.51 -49.19 -19.07
N GLU A 772 38.58 -50.50 -18.80
CA GLU A 772 39.61 -51.05 -17.88
C GLU A 772 41.03 -51.01 -18.46
N LYS A 773 41.19 -51.14 -19.78
CA LYS A 773 42.53 -51.12 -20.42
C LYS A 773 43.21 -49.75 -20.43
N ASN A 774 42.45 -48.65 -20.33
CA ASN A 774 43.03 -47.29 -20.32
C ASN A 774 43.44 -46.86 -18.90
N ILE A 775 42.76 -47.35 -17.86
CA ILE A 775 43.08 -47.02 -16.46
C ILE A 775 44.32 -47.78 -15.99
N VAL A 776 44.45 -49.06 -16.38
CA VAL A 776 45.64 -49.87 -16.04
C VAL A 776 46.90 -49.38 -16.76
N ARG A 777 46.81 -48.97 -18.04
CA ARG A 777 47.94 -48.39 -18.78
C ARG A 777 48.40 -47.03 -18.25
N SER A 778 47.46 -46.20 -17.76
CA SER A 778 47.81 -44.91 -17.14
C SER A 778 48.53 -45.10 -15.80
N ALA A 779 48.10 -46.07 -15.00
CA ALA A 779 48.74 -46.42 -13.73
C ALA A 779 50.14 -47.02 -13.91
N GLU A 780 50.35 -47.91 -14.90
CA GLU A 780 51.68 -48.48 -15.19
C GLU A 780 52.69 -47.45 -15.72
N ASN A 781 52.23 -46.47 -16.53
CA ASN A 781 53.11 -45.41 -17.04
C ASN A 781 53.50 -44.41 -15.95
N HIS A 782 52.63 -44.14 -14.97
CA HIS A 782 52.97 -43.28 -13.83
C HIS A 782 53.90 -43.96 -12.81
N LEU A 783 53.81 -45.28 -12.64
CA LEU A 783 54.70 -46.07 -11.78
C LEU A 783 56.12 -46.22 -12.35
N LYS A 784 56.30 -46.26 -13.68
CA LYS A 784 57.65 -46.32 -14.30
C LYS A 784 58.40 -44.99 -14.31
N CYS A 785 57.72 -43.85 -14.22
CA CYS A 785 58.38 -42.53 -14.25
C CYS A 785 58.99 -42.06 -12.92
N ASN A 786 58.59 -42.66 -11.78
CA ASN A 786 59.07 -42.23 -10.45
C ASN A 786 60.01 -43.22 -9.73
N CYS A 787 60.35 -44.36 -10.35
CA CYS A 787 61.37 -45.28 -9.82
C CYS A 787 62.81 -44.94 -10.26
N ALA A 788 63.05 -43.80 -10.92
CA ALA A 788 64.40 -43.37 -11.33
C ALA A 788 64.97 -42.19 -10.52
N LYS A 789 64.30 -41.76 -9.44
CA LYS A 789 64.80 -40.75 -8.48
C LYS A 789 64.41 -41.09 -7.03
N LEU A 790 64.71 -42.32 -6.61
CA LEU A 790 64.95 -42.70 -5.22
C LEU A 790 66.09 -43.72 -5.19
#